data_AF-A0A1H0YNA7-F1
#
_entry.id   AF-A0A1H0YNA7-F1
#
_cell.length_a   1.000
_cell.length_b   1.000
_cell.length_c   1.000
_cell.angle_alpha   90.00
_cell.angle_beta   90.00
_cell.angle_gamma   90.00
#
_symmetry.space_group_name_H-M   'P 1'
#
loop_
_entity.id
_entity.type
_entity.pdbx_description
1 polymer ?
#
loop_
_entity_poly.entity_id
_entity_poly.type
_entity_poly.pdbx_seq_one_letter_code
_entity_poly.pdbx_strand_id
1 'polypeptide(L)'
;MELVDDWVRVHTDGVEIRLLLMTDDILRIRAGFEGDFAEESYTLTTTAWPDRLDEFLGEERTRVRTPSVDVDDRDDRLVLVGGNLRVEVEKEPFRICVYDGDGTLLHADLVGLGYLEDANRRRVHTSEISPEDAFYGFGETTGSLNKAQKLITMSPKDALGYDPRETDPLYKHIPFYLKMNRATRKAVGYFYHNTYECDFDLGRQRSNYWPPHSRYRTDGGDIDLFLIAGPGIRDVVRRYTALTGRPPLLPKYALGYLASSMYYSELDADSDRAITEFVDVARAEDIPVDGFQLSSGYTTQPTEAGAKRCVFTWNEQRFPDPEGFFAGMAERGITVSPNVKPGVLDVHPRLEEFAAEGVFVTRSADAAATAGDGAAVGAWWGGRGRFVDFTKPAARAAWQRWLTEAVLDKGTTSVWNDNCEYDSVIDEDSGCDFDGGGATIGRLRTVMANLMCRVTRDGIAAKSPSARPYIVCRSGHAGIQRYAQSWAGDNTTSWESLRHNIATILGMGLSGFPNHGCDIGGFHGPAPEPELLVRWVQHGIFQPRFSIHSVNTDNTVTEPWMYRDHTSYVRDAIKLRYRLFPYLYSLTARAARTGLPIMEPLVSSFQHDPACDENFAEFMLGDSLLVANVLTAGASTRAVRLPAGEVFYDAWTRKRYEGGQSVELPVDLGSIPLFVRGGGIVPVAGNQLDSLTRDEVTDLRLVCAPERDGHFLLYEDDGLTREHEDGAFRETEIRMTAGDRVRLDLTRRGDYRSAVETLLFDLIRPGQCPRWVTLDGERVPQFLHRGHFEAAEVGWHYDPGLGSVLIKTPDHGGDLAVAVSFESVDMLGL
;
A
#
# COMPACT_ATOMS: atom_id res chain seq x y z
N MET A 1 -41.23 -0.48 -10.88
CA MET A 1 -39.81 -0.47 -11.32
C MET A 1 -39.80 0.11 -12.72
N GLU A 2 -38.76 0.87 -13.07
CA GLU A 2 -38.66 1.58 -14.36
C GLU A 2 -37.23 1.44 -14.89
N LEU A 3 -37.08 1.05 -16.17
CA LEU A 3 -35.80 1.17 -16.86
C LEU A 3 -35.65 2.65 -17.29
N VAL A 4 -34.65 3.32 -16.74
CA VAL A 4 -34.33 4.72 -17.02
C VAL A 4 -32.97 4.74 -17.70
N ASP A 5 -32.95 5.04 -19.00
CA ASP A 5 -31.77 4.89 -19.85
C ASP A 5 -31.19 3.46 -19.79
N ASP A 6 -30.02 3.29 -19.16
CA ASP A 6 -29.28 2.03 -19.02
C ASP A 6 -29.21 1.53 -17.55
N TRP A 7 -30.07 2.05 -16.66
CA TRP A 7 -30.14 1.64 -15.26
C TRP A 7 -31.58 1.47 -14.78
N VAL A 8 -31.76 0.75 -13.66
CA VAL A 8 -33.08 0.39 -13.17
C VAL A 8 -33.44 1.14 -11.90
N ARG A 9 -34.57 1.83 -11.93
CA ARG A 9 -35.20 2.45 -10.77
C ARG A 9 -36.17 1.48 -10.11
N VAL A 10 -35.99 1.29 -8.81
CA VAL A 10 -36.86 0.49 -7.95
C VAL A 10 -37.53 1.42 -6.94
N HIS A 11 -38.85 1.54 -7.06
CA HIS A 11 -39.68 2.23 -6.07
C HIS A 11 -40.11 1.24 -5.00
N THR A 12 -39.77 1.53 -3.75
CA THR A 12 -40.26 0.80 -2.58
C THR A 12 -41.20 1.71 -1.76
N ASP A 13 -41.79 1.19 -0.70
CA ASP A 13 -42.56 1.97 0.27
C ASP A 13 -41.68 2.75 1.27
N GLY A 14 -40.36 2.49 1.29
CA GLY A 14 -39.39 3.16 2.16
C GLY A 14 -38.44 4.12 1.43
N VAL A 15 -37.69 3.64 0.44
CA VAL A 15 -36.61 4.38 -0.23
C VAL A 15 -36.55 4.09 -1.74
N GLU A 16 -36.17 5.07 -2.56
CA GLU A 16 -35.85 4.82 -3.98
C GLU A 16 -34.49 4.12 -4.07
N ILE A 17 -34.41 3.02 -4.83
CA ILE A 17 -33.17 2.31 -5.11
C ILE A 17 -32.86 2.37 -6.61
N ARG A 18 -31.62 2.69 -6.95
CA ARG A 18 -31.10 2.68 -8.33
C ARG A 18 -30.08 1.56 -8.46
N LEU A 19 -30.30 0.68 -9.44
CA LEU A 19 -29.40 -0.42 -9.79
C LEU A 19 -28.70 -0.07 -11.10
N LEU A 20 -27.40 0.20 -11.02
CA LEU A 20 -26.63 0.68 -12.15
C LEU A 20 -25.44 -0.24 -12.41
N LEU A 21 -25.41 -0.87 -13.59
CA LEU A 21 -24.29 -1.70 -13.99
C LEU A 21 -23.16 -0.81 -14.51
N MET A 22 -22.13 -0.62 -13.70
CA MET A 22 -21.00 0.28 -14.00
C MET A 22 -20.06 -0.32 -15.05
N THR A 23 -19.76 -1.61 -14.92
CA THR A 23 -18.95 -2.42 -15.83
C THR A 23 -19.51 -3.84 -15.83
N ASP A 24 -18.93 -4.74 -16.63
CA ASP A 24 -19.40 -6.14 -16.70
C ASP A 24 -19.36 -6.88 -15.35
N ASP A 25 -18.57 -6.39 -14.38
CA ASP A 25 -18.34 -7.04 -13.10
C ASP A 25 -18.66 -6.15 -11.89
N ILE A 26 -19.19 -4.95 -12.11
CA ILE A 26 -19.41 -3.96 -11.04
C ILE A 26 -20.85 -3.46 -11.10
N LEU A 27 -21.61 -3.79 -10.07
CA LEU A 27 -22.94 -3.24 -9.82
C LEU A 27 -22.84 -2.12 -8.79
N ARG A 28 -23.38 -0.95 -9.11
CA ARG A 28 -23.61 0.13 -8.14
C ARG A 28 -25.07 0.09 -7.70
N ILE A 29 -25.30 0.09 -6.39
CA ILE A 29 -26.62 0.15 -5.76
C ILE A 29 -26.67 1.46 -4.99
N ARG A 30 -27.57 2.36 -5.38
CA ARG A 30 -27.80 3.63 -4.67
C ARG A 30 -29.18 3.61 -4.01
N ALA A 31 -29.27 3.70 -2.69
CA ALA A 31 -30.53 3.90 -1.97
C ALA A 31 -30.58 5.34 -1.44
N GLY A 32 -31.48 6.15 -2.01
CA GLY A 32 -31.53 7.59 -1.78
C GLY A 32 -32.54 7.98 -0.71
N PHE A 33 -32.06 8.19 0.51
CA PHE A 33 -32.85 8.68 1.65
C PHE A 33 -33.07 10.19 1.56
N GLU A 34 -32.09 10.92 1.01
CA GLU A 34 -32.20 12.36 0.74
C GLU A 34 -32.79 12.66 -0.64
N GLY A 35 -32.64 11.73 -1.59
CA GLY A 35 -33.34 11.72 -2.88
C GLY A 35 -32.73 12.57 -3.99
N ASP A 36 -31.61 13.26 -3.75
CA ASP A 36 -30.93 14.07 -4.78
C ASP A 36 -30.11 13.22 -5.77
N PHE A 37 -29.58 12.09 -5.29
CA PHE A 37 -28.64 11.22 -5.99
C PHE A 37 -27.50 12.00 -6.69
N ALA A 38 -26.99 13.07 -6.07
CA ALA A 38 -25.92 13.87 -6.65
C ALA A 38 -24.66 13.01 -6.91
N GLU A 39 -23.95 13.29 -8.01
CA GLU A 39 -22.62 12.75 -8.29
C GLU A 39 -21.60 13.84 -7.94
N GLU A 40 -20.83 13.61 -6.87
CA GLU A 40 -19.87 14.59 -6.34
C GLU A 40 -18.72 13.91 -5.57
N SER A 41 -17.96 13.07 -6.28
CA SER A 41 -16.89 12.27 -5.68
C SER A 41 -15.50 12.89 -5.81
N TYR A 42 -14.76 12.98 -4.70
CA TYR A 42 -13.30 13.18 -4.71
C TYR A 42 -12.51 11.88 -4.92
N THR A 43 -13.18 10.72 -4.86
CA THR A 43 -12.57 9.39 -4.79
C THR A 43 -12.63 8.65 -6.11
N LEU A 44 -13.77 8.69 -6.80
CA LEU A 44 -14.00 7.94 -8.03
C LEU A 44 -13.20 8.54 -9.19
N THR A 45 -12.22 7.78 -9.68
CA THR A 45 -11.51 8.05 -10.93
C THR A 45 -12.21 7.39 -12.11
N THR A 46 -12.99 6.33 -11.90
CA THR A 46 -13.83 5.76 -12.96
C THR A 46 -15.29 6.07 -12.71
N THR A 47 -15.95 6.69 -13.69
CA THR A 47 -17.32 7.17 -13.55
C THR A 47 -18.12 6.88 -14.84
N ALA A 48 -19.43 6.72 -14.74
CA ALA A 48 -20.31 6.48 -15.89
C ALA A 48 -21.19 7.71 -16.25
N TRP A 49 -21.60 8.51 -15.25
CA TRP A 49 -22.40 9.73 -15.42
C TRP A 49 -21.68 11.01 -14.99
N PRO A 50 -21.96 12.17 -15.64
CA PRO A 50 -21.36 13.45 -15.26
C PRO A 50 -21.38 13.68 -13.76
N ASP A 51 -20.25 14.14 -13.22
CA ASP A 51 -20.07 14.38 -11.79
C ASP A 51 -19.63 15.84 -11.59
N ARG A 52 -20.13 16.47 -10.52
CA ARG A 52 -19.88 17.90 -10.25
C ARG A 52 -18.40 18.24 -10.14
N LEU A 53 -17.58 17.26 -9.73
CA LEU A 53 -16.14 17.40 -9.53
C LEU A 53 -15.33 16.90 -10.75
N ASP A 54 -15.96 16.72 -11.91
CA ASP A 54 -15.27 16.33 -13.15
C ASP A 54 -14.17 17.32 -13.54
N GLU A 55 -14.44 18.63 -13.46
CA GLU A 55 -13.43 19.67 -13.72
C GLU A 55 -12.29 19.60 -12.70
N PHE A 56 -12.62 19.32 -11.42
CA PHE A 56 -11.60 19.20 -10.38
C PHE A 56 -10.69 17.99 -10.64
N LEU A 57 -11.20 16.79 -10.90
CA LEU A 57 -10.34 15.61 -11.13
C LEU A 57 -9.68 15.60 -12.51
N GLY A 58 -10.28 16.25 -13.52
CA GLY A 58 -9.69 16.40 -14.85
C GLY A 58 -9.25 15.06 -15.44
N GLU A 59 -7.98 15.00 -15.87
CA GLU A 59 -7.39 13.81 -16.50
C GLU A 59 -7.27 12.59 -15.57
N GLU A 60 -7.40 12.77 -14.25
CA GLU A 60 -7.48 11.65 -13.31
C GLU A 60 -8.79 10.85 -13.44
N ARG A 61 -9.80 11.40 -14.15
CA ARG A 61 -11.11 10.79 -14.31
C ARG A 61 -11.28 10.18 -15.69
N THR A 62 -11.64 8.89 -15.70
CA THR A 62 -12.02 8.12 -16.88
C THR A 62 -13.54 7.91 -16.89
N ARG A 63 -14.16 8.25 -18.02
CA ARG A 63 -15.58 8.01 -18.29
C ARG A 63 -15.74 6.65 -18.98
N VAL A 64 -16.46 5.73 -18.37
CA VAL A 64 -16.76 4.41 -18.95
C VAL A 64 -18.18 4.35 -19.50
N ARG A 65 -18.39 3.49 -20.49
CA ARG A 65 -19.71 3.14 -20.99
C ARG A 65 -20.27 1.98 -20.17
N THR A 66 -21.50 2.11 -19.69
CA THR A 66 -22.21 1.05 -18.98
C THR A 66 -22.60 -0.07 -19.95
N PRO A 67 -22.58 -1.35 -19.52
CA PRO A 67 -23.13 -2.44 -20.33
C PRO A 67 -24.65 -2.28 -20.49
N SER A 68 -25.19 -2.81 -21.58
CA SER A 68 -26.65 -2.93 -21.75
C SER A 68 -27.21 -3.92 -20.73
N VAL A 69 -28.42 -3.63 -20.23
CA VAL A 69 -29.11 -4.48 -19.27
C VAL A 69 -30.38 -5.03 -19.88
N ASP A 70 -30.49 -6.35 -19.94
CA ASP A 70 -31.72 -7.06 -20.27
C ASP A 70 -32.58 -7.15 -19.00
N VAL A 71 -33.84 -6.71 -19.12
CA VAL A 71 -34.78 -6.64 -18.00
C VAL A 71 -35.97 -7.57 -18.26
N ASP A 72 -36.20 -8.51 -17.35
CA ASP A 72 -37.34 -9.44 -17.35
C ASP A 72 -38.16 -9.23 -16.07
N ASP A 73 -39.28 -8.50 -16.21
CA ASP A 73 -40.19 -8.18 -15.11
C ASP A 73 -41.28 -9.26 -14.98
N ARG A 74 -41.22 -10.04 -13.89
CA ARG A 74 -42.14 -11.14 -13.59
C ARG A 74 -43.05 -10.77 -12.42
N ASP A 75 -44.08 -11.58 -12.18
CA ASP A 75 -45.04 -11.30 -11.10
C ASP A 75 -44.38 -11.23 -9.72
N ASP A 76 -43.41 -12.10 -9.43
CA ASP A 76 -42.77 -12.26 -8.12
C ASP A 76 -41.40 -11.55 -8.00
N ARG A 77 -40.72 -11.31 -9.13
CA ARG A 77 -39.36 -10.76 -9.17
C ARG A 77 -39.05 -10.00 -10.46
N LEU A 78 -38.07 -9.12 -10.40
CA LEU A 78 -37.40 -8.53 -11.56
C LEU A 78 -36.05 -9.22 -11.75
N VAL A 79 -35.72 -9.62 -12.98
CA VAL A 79 -34.39 -10.16 -13.30
C VAL A 79 -33.68 -9.20 -14.26
N LEU A 80 -32.49 -8.77 -13.87
CA LEU A 80 -31.57 -7.96 -14.65
C LEU A 80 -30.38 -8.81 -15.06
N VAL A 81 -30.06 -8.84 -16.35
CA VAL A 81 -28.86 -9.52 -16.85
C VAL A 81 -28.05 -8.51 -17.66
N GLY A 82 -26.78 -8.36 -17.30
CA GLY A 82 -25.85 -7.49 -18.03
C GLY A 82 -24.42 -7.79 -17.64
N GLY A 83 -23.51 -7.74 -18.62
CA GLY A 83 -22.13 -8.17 -18.41
C GLY A 83 -22.04 -9.61 -17.90
N ASN A 84 -21.32 -9.82 -16.80
CA ASN A 84 -21.17 -11.10 -16.11
C ASN A 84 -22.08 -11.23 -14.87
N LEU A 85 -23.05 -10.35 -14.71
CA LEU A 85 -23.90 -10.29 -13.52
C LEU A 85 -25.37 -10.57 -13.86
N ARG A 86 -26.01 -11.27 -12.94
CA ARG A 86 -27.47 -11.37 -12.86
C ARG A 86 -27.94 -10.81 -11.53
N VAL A 87 -28.83 -9.82 -11.57
CA VAL A 87 -29.45 -9.23 -10.38
C VAL A 87 -30.91 -9.64 -10.33
N GLU A 88 -31.35 -10.21 -9.22
CA GLU A 88 -32.75 -10.53 -8.98
C GLU A 88 -33.29 -9.63 -7.87
N VAL A 89 -34.37 -8.91 -8.15
CA VAL A 89 -35.09 -8.11 -7.16
C VAL A 89 -36.40 -8.83 -6.87
N GLU A 90 -36.47 -9.54 -5.75
CA GLU A 90 -37.69 -10.17 -5.25
C GLU A 90 -38.65 -9.06 -4.75
N LYS A 91 -39.93 -9.14 -5.11
CA LYS A 91 -40.91 -8.08 -4.84
C LYS A 91 -41.53 -8.19 -3.46
N GLU A 92 -41.91 -9.41 -3.05
CA GLU A 92 -42.55 -9.69 -1.76
C GLU A 92 -42.16 -11.09 -1.24
N PRO A 93 -41.38 -11.19 -0.15
CA PRO A 93 -40.77 -10.06 0.56
C PRO A 93 -39.67 -9.39 -0.30
N PHE A 94 -39.50 -8.06 -0.13
CA PHE A 94 -38.50 -7.31 -0.90
C PHE A 94 -37.07 -7.76 -0.58
N ARG A 95 -36.27 -8.02 -1.62
CA ARG A 95 -34.85 -8.39 -1.51
C ARG A 95 -34.10 -8.21 -2.81
N ILE A 96 -32.84 -7.76 -2.76
CA ILE A 96 -31.94 -7.78 -3.92
C ILE A 96 -30.93 -8.93 -3.74
N CYS A 97 -30.79 -9.76 -4.77
CA CYS A 97 -29.81 -10.84 -4.88
C CYS A 97 -28.93 -10.61 -6.12
N VAL A 98 -27.63 -10.85 -6.00
CA VAL A 98 -26.66 -10.69 -7.09
C VAL A 98 -25.95 -12.02 -7.30
N TYR A 99 -25.89 -12.46 -8.55
CA TYR A 99 -25.26 -13.71 -8.99
C TYR A 99 -24.18 -13.43 -10.03
N ASP A 100 -23.14 -14.25 -10.05
CA ASP A 100 -22.18 -14.29 -11.16
C ASP A 100 -22.72 -15.08 -12.37
N GLY A 101 -21.98 -15.07 -13.47
CA GLY A 101 -22.31 -15.81 -14.69
C GLY A 101 -22.42 -17.33 -14.52
N ASP A 102 -21.83 -17.91 -13.46
CA ASP A 102 -21.97 -19.33 -13.12
C ASP A 102 -23.25 -19.62 -12.31
N GLY A 103 -24.01 -18.58 -11.94
CA GLY A 103 -25.19 -18.68 -11.08
C GLY A 103 -24.84 -18.79 -9.58
N THR A 104 -23.61 -18.47 -9.18
CA THR A 104 -23.21 -18.43 -7.77
C THR A 104 -23.77 -17.17 -7.11
N LEU A 105 -24.45 -17.32 -5.98
CA LEU A 105 -24.93 -16.17 -5.20
C LEU A 105 -23.73 -15.42 -4.58
N LEU A 106 -23.56 -14.16 -4.96
CA LEU A 106 -22.49 -13.27 -4.53
C LEU A 106 -22.91 -12.40 -3.33
N HIS A 107 -24.10 -11.83 -3.42
CA HIS A 107 -24.66 -10.93 -2.41
C HIS A 107 -26.17 -11.14 -2.33
N ALA A 108 -26.70 -10.97 -1.13
CA ALA A 108 -28.12 -10.80 -0.95
C ALA A 108 -28.41 -9.88 0.25
N ASP A 109 -29.41 -9.03 0.09
CA ASP A 109 -29.94 -8.22 1.19
C ASP A 109 -30.62 -9.10 2.24
N LEU A 110 -30.63 -8.61 3.48
CA LEU A 110 -31.41 -9.19 4.55
C LEU A 110 -32.88 -8.77 4.42
N VAL A 111 -33.77 -9.74 4.22
CA VAL A 111 -35.22 -9.50 4.13
C VAL A 111 -35.71 -8.69 5.35
N GLY A 112 -36.40 -7.58 5.09
CA GLY A 112 -36.99 -6.69 6.10
C GLY A 112 -36.02 -5.69 6.75
N LEU A 113 -34.70 -5.82 6.55
CA LEU A 113 -33.68 -4.92 7.12
C LEU A 113 -32.63 -4.44 6.09
N GLY A 114 -32.86 -4.69 4.79
CA GLY A 114 -31.91 -4.40 3.73
C GLY A 114 -31.45 -2.94 3.70
N TYR A 115 -32.38 -1.99 3.78
CA TYR A 115 -32.11 -0.55 3.80
C TYR A 115 -32.98 0.12 4.86
N LEU A 116 -32.37 0.85 5.79
CA LEU A 116 -33.08 1.52 6.89
C LEU A 116 -32.49 2.90 7.17
N GLU A 117 -33.37 3.79 7.63
CA GLU A 117 -33.00 5.00 8.35
C GLU A 117 -33.40 4.82 9.83
N ASP A 118 -32.46 5.01 10.76
CA ASP A 118 -32.76 4.95 12.19
C ASP A 118 -33.29 6.28 12.76
N ALA A 119 -33.69 6.29 14.03
CA ALA A 119 -34.25 7.49 14.67
C ALA A 119 -33.25 8.67 14.77
N ASN A 120 -31.95 8.43 14.60
CA ASN A 120 -30.90 9.45 14.55
C ASN A 120 -30.57 9.83 13.10
N ARG A 121 -31.40 9.41 12.14
CA ARG A 121 -31.19 9.55 10.70
C ARG A 121 -29.95 8.84 10.18
N ARG A 122 -29.42 7.83 10.86
CA ARG A 122 -28.28 7.07 10.31
C ARG A 122 -28.75 6.07 9.28
N ARG A 123 -27.95 5.86 8.25
CA ARG A 123 -28.31 5.03 7.10
C ARG A 123 -27.67 3.68 7.30
N VAL A 124 -28.46 2.62 7.12
CA VAL A 124 -28.06 1.25 7.44
C VAL A 124 -28.32 0.37 6.23
N HIS A 125 -27.32 -0.42 5.87
CA HIS A 125 -27.44 -1.47 4.88
C HIS A 125 -27.07 -2.82 5.50
N THR A 126 -27.93 -3.82 5.32
CA THR A 126 -27.77 -5.14 5.96
C THR A 126 -27.80 -6.26 4.91
N SER A 127 -26.74 -7.06 4.87
CA SER A 127 -26.63 -8.19 3.94
C SER A 127 -26.63 -9.53 4.69
N GLU A 128 -27.21 -10.56 4.08
CA GLU A 128 -27.09 -11.93 4.58
C GLU A 128 -25.65 -12.44 4.45
N ILE A 129 -25.23 -13.24 5.43
CA ILE A 129 -23.93 -13.91 5.46
C ILE A 129 -24.10 -15.38 5.84
N SER A 130 -23.07 -16.16 5.59
CA SER A 130 -22.94 -17.57 5.98
C SER A 130 -21.77 -17.76 6.93
N PRO A 131 -21.73 -18.88 7.70
CA PRO A 131 -20.56 -19.24 8.50
C PRO A 131 -19.26 -19.40 7.70
N GLU A 132 -19.36 -19.58 6.38
CA GLU A 132 -18.23 -19.75 5.46
C GLU A 132 -17.67 -18.43 4.94
N ASP A 133 -18.31 -17.29 5.24
CA ASP A 133 -17.84 -15.99 4.80
C ASP A 133 -16.72 -15.48 5.69
N ALA A 134 -15.60 -15.12 5.06
CA ALA A 134 -14.50 -14.40 5.67
C ALA A 134 -14.43 -12.98 5.11
N PHE A 135 -13.98 -12.03 5.95
CA PHE A 135 -13.97 -10.60 5.63
C PHE A 135 -12.55 -10.04 5.75
N TYR A 136 -12.08 -9.37 4.70
CA TYR A 136 -10.73 -8.83 4.61
C TYR A 136 -10.75 -7.38 4.12
N GLY A 137 -9.67 -6.64 4.31
CA GLY A 137 -9.57 -5.24 3.91
C GLY A 137 -9.84 -4.29 5.07
N PHE A 138 -10.81 -3.37 4.91
CA PHE A 138 -11.16 -2.30 5.86
C PHE A 138 -10.07 -1.24 6.04
N GLY A 139 -9.17 -1.09 5.07
CA GLY A 139 -8.03 -0.21 5.17
C GLY A 139 -7.07 -0.66 6.28
N GLU A 140 -6.74 0.27 7.16
CA GLU A 140 -5.81 0.07 8.26
C GLU A 140 -6.55 -0.31 9.54
N THR A 141 -6.63 -1.61 9.82
CA THR A 141 -7.32 -2.15 10.99
C THR A 141 -6.46 -3.19 11.71
N THR A 142 -6.41 -3.11 13.04
CA THR A 142 -5.61 -3.98 13.92
C THR A 142 -6.16 -5.40 14.04
N GLY A 143 -5.38 -6.27 14.66
CA GLY A 143 -5.79 -7.64 14.98
C GLY A 143 -5.73 -8.61 13.79
N SER A 144 -6.56 -9.66 13.84
CA SER A 144 -6.58 -10.73 12.84
C SER A 144 -6.90 -10.20 11.44
N LEU A 145 -6.33 -10.83 10.39
CA LEU A 145 -6.58 -10.45 9.01
C LEU A 145 -8.06 -10.66 8.62
N ASN A 146 -8.66 -11.79 9.04
CA ASN A 146 -10.10 -12.01 8.92
C ASN A 146 -10.86 -11.23 10.01
N LYS A 147 -11.83 -10.42 9.59
CA LYS A 147 -12.66 -9.58 10.46
C LYS A 147 -14.04 -10.19 10.75
N ALA A 148 -14.29 -11.45 10.38
CA ALA A 148 -15.52 -12.14 10.79
C ALA A 148 -15.75 -12.02 12.31
N GLN A 149 -17.00 -11.75 12.71
CA GLN A 149 -17.43 -11.52 14.09
C GLN A 149 -16.80 -10.30 14.78
N LYS A 150 -16.21 -9.36 14.02
CA LYS A 150 -15.75 -8.08 14.54
C LYS A 150 -16.78 -6.98 14.30
N LEU A 151 -16.69 -5.94 15.13
CA LEU A 151 -17.26 -4.63 14.87
C LEU A 151 -16.08 -3.74 14.50
N ILE A 152 -16.10 -3.14 13.31
CA ILE A 152 -15.03 -2.29 12.80
C ILE A 152 -15.57 -0.87 12.65
N THR A 153 -14.84 0.12 13.14
CA THR A 153 -15.19 1.53 13.07
C THR A 153 -14.26 2.22 12.09
N MET A 154 -14.82 3.04 11.20
CA MET A 154 -14.04 3.90 10.33
C MET A 154 -14.29 5.34 10.71
N SER A 155 -13.45 5.81 11.61
CA SER A 155 -13.44 7.17 12.15
C SER A 155 -11.96 7.49 12.44
N PRO A 156 -11.22 8.09 11.49
CA PRO A 156 -9.79 8.35 11.68
C PRO A 156 -9.48 9.03 13.02
N LYS A 157 -8.47 8.54 13.75
CA LYS A 157 -7.98 9.09 15.02
C LYS A 157 -6.46 9.15 15.08
N ASP A 158 -5.93 10.10 15.85
CA ASP A 158 -4.53 10.09 16.29
C ASP A 158 -4.30 9.00 17.36
N ALA A 159 -4.12 7.76 16.92
CA ALA A 159 -4.05 6.57 17.78
C ALA A 159 -2.63 6.27 18.31
N LEU A 160 -1.95 7.28 18.87
CA LEU A 160 -0.57 7.14 19.39
C LEU A 160 -0.43 5.96 20.34
N GLY A 161 0.53 5.06 20.05
CA GLY A 161 0.85 3.94 20.92
C GLY A 161 -0.28 2.92 21.03
N TYR A 162 -1.05 2.74 19.96
CA TYR A 162 -2.18 1.81 19.91
C TYR A 162 -1.80 0.36 20.26
N ASP A 163 -2.78 -0.38 20.79
CA ASP A 163 -2.71 -1.83 20.94
C ASP A 163 -2.85 -2.47 19.55
N PRO A 164 -1.82 -3.18 19.05
CA PRO A 164 -1.82 -3.70 17.69
C PRO A 164 -2.80 -4.86 17.47
N ARG A 165 -3.48 -5.34 18.53
CA ARG A 165 -4.47 -6.42 18.49
C ARG A 165 -5.91 -5.93 18.49
N GLU A 166 -6.20 -4.90 19.28
CA GLU A 166 -7.59 -4.57 19.63
C GLU A 166 -7.96 -3.09 19.43
N THR A 167 -7.00 -2.17 19.25
CA THR A 167 -7.35 -0.75 19.06
C THR A 167 -8.02 -0.54 17.71
N ASP A 168 -9.22 0.01 17.75
CA ASP A 168 -10.03 0.43 16.60
C ASP A 168 -10.85 1.66 17.03
N PRO A 169 -10.93 2.72 16.22
CA PRO A 169 -10.31 2.91 14.90
C PRO A 169 -8.83 3.34 14.95
N LEU A 170 -8.16 3.35 13.79
CA LEU A 170 -6.82 3.92 13.56
C LEU A 170 -6.88 5.18 12.69
N TYR A 171 -5.89 5.43 11.82
CA TYR A 171 -5.65 6.74 11.18
C TYR A 171 -6.38 6.95 9.85
N LYS A 172 -7.03 5.93 9.27
CA LYS A 172 -7.48 5.95 7.86
C LYS A 172 -8.93 5.53 7.70
N HIS A 173 -9.58 6.06 6.66
CA HIS A 173 -11.00 5.85 6.35
C HIS A 173 -11.17 5.18 4.97
N ILE A 174 -11.15 3.86 4.89
CA ILE A 174 -11.31 3.15 3.62
C ILE A 174 -12.53 2.21 3.73
N PRO A 175 -13.76 2.70 3.44
CA PRO A 175 -15.02 1.95 3.56
C PRO A 175 -15.19 0.89 2.46
N PHE A 176 -14.18 0.04 2.33
CA PHE A 176 -14.10 -1.06 1.39
C PHE A 176 -13.66 -2.33 2.10
N TYR A 177 -14.35 -3.42 1.81
CA TYR A 177 -13.94 -4.75 2.24
C TYR A 177 -14.18 -5.81 1.18
N LEU A 178 -13.50 -6.93 1.34
CA LEU A 178 -13.64 -8.15 0.56
C LEU A 178 -14.37 -9.19 1.40
N LYS A 179 -15.43 -9.77 0.86
CA LYS A 179 -16.03 -11.00 1.38
C LYS A 179 -15.57 -12.15 0.50
N MET A 180 -14.96 -13.17 1.09
CA MET A 180 -14.69 -14.43 0.40
C MET A 180 -15.44 -15.57 1.06
N ASN A 181 -16.25 -16.26 0.27
CA ASN A 181 -16.95 -17.45 0.73
C ASN A 181 -16.02 -18.66 0.61
N ARG A 182 -15.73 -19.33 1.71
CA ARG A 182 -14.78 -20.46 1.75
C ARG A 182 -15.29 -21.71 1.06
N ALA A 183 -16.61 -21.87 0.90
CA ALA A 183 -17.20 -23.02 0.22
C ALA A 183 -17.17 -22.82 -1.31
N THR A 184 -17.61 -21.67 -1.81
CA THR A 184 -17.62 -21.39 -3.27
C THR A 184 -16.27 -20.92 -3.80
N ARG A 185 -15.38 -20.44 -2.91
CA ARG A 185 -14.11 -19.78 -3.23
C ARG A 185 -14.29 -18.59 -4.17
N LYS A 186 -15.45 -17.91 -4.12
CA LYS A 186 -15.71 -16.67 -4.84
C LYS A 186 -15.52 -15.48 -3.89
N ALA A 187 -14.81 -14.45 -4.37
CA ALA A 187 -14.64 -13.18 -3.67
C ALA A 187 -15.58 -12.11 -4.24
N VAL A 188 -16.02 -11.19 -3.38
CA VAL A 188 -16.81 -10.00 -3.71
C VAL A 188 -16.28 -8.81 -2.92
N GLY A 189 -16.10 -7.67 -3.58
CA GLY A 189 -15.80 -6.40 -2.94
C GLY A 189 -17.07 -5.62 -2.62
N TYR A 190 -17.09 -4.99 -1.47
CA TYR A 190 -18.12 -4.05 -1.03
C TYR A 190 -17.43 -2.72 -0.78
N PHE A 191 -17.62 -1.75 -1.66
CA PHE A 191 -17.15 -0.38 -1.45
C PHE A 191 -18.35 0.53 -1.22
N TYR A 192 -18.50 1.01 0.02
CA TYR A 192 -19.49 2.03 0.37
C TYR A 192 -18.87 3.40 0.08
N HIS A 193 -19.28 4.00 -1.02
CA HIS A 193 -18.81 5.30 -1.47
C HIS A 193 -19.45 6.42 -0.65
N ASN A 194 -18.96 6.57 0.57
CA ASN A 194 -19.43 7.55 1.53
C ASN A 194 -18.23 8.03 2.38
N THR A 195 -18.21 9.33 2.69
CA THR A 195 -17.10 10.00 3.40
C THR A 195 -17.38 10.26 4.87
N TYR A 196 -18.63 10.09 5.31
CA TYR A 196 -19.02 10.15 6.72
C TYR A 196 -18.44 8.98 7.50
N GLU A 197 -18.28 9.18 8.80
CA GLU A 197 -17.91 8.10 9.71
C GLU A 197 -18.93 6.95 9.64
N CYS A 198 -18.43 5.73 9.81
CA CYS A 198 -19.23 4.53 9.69
C CYS A 198 -18.72 3.37 10.53
N ASP A 199 -19.59 2.36 10.71
CA ASP A 199 -19.26 1.10 11.36
C ASP A 199 -19.76 -0.11 10.57
N PHE A 200 -19.05 -1.23 10.76
CA PHE A 200 -19.32 -2.51 10.13
C PHE A 200 -19.44 -3.60 11.20
N ASP A 201 -20.62 -4.18 11.35
CA ASP A 201 -20.82 -5.41 12.12
C ASP A 201 -20.72 -6.61 11.16
N LEU A 202 -19.72 -7.48 11.37
CA LEU A 202 -19.40 -8.59 10.46
C LEU A 202 -19.88 -9.92 11.03
N GLY A 203 -21.13 -9.95 11.51
CA GLY A 203 -21.75 -11.13 12.14
C GLY A 203 -21.43 -11.28 13.61
N ARG A 204 -21.06 -10.18 14.29
CA ARG A 204 -20.86 -10.13 15.74
C ARG A 204 -22.21 -10.12 16.46
N GLN A 205 -23.19 -9.37 15.94
CA GLN A 205 -24.56 -9.38 16.45
C GLN A 205 -25.30 -10.66 16.08
N ARG A 206 -26.19 -11.11 16.97
CA ARG A 206 -27.06 -12.27 16.76
C ARG A 206 -28.49 -11.93 17.15
N SER A 207 -29.45 -12.38 16.35
CA SER A 207 -30.89 -12.27 16.61
C SER A 207 -31.54 -13.63 16.34
N ASN A 208 -32.59 -13.96 17.11
CA ASN A 208 -33.41 -15.14 16.81
C ASN A 208 -34.43 -14.85 15.68
N TYR A 209 -34.70 -13.58 15.39
CA TYR A 209 -35.67 -13.16 14.37
C TYR A 209 -35.05 -13.04 12.97
N TRP A 210 -33.73 -12.94 12.89
CA TRP A 210 -33.02 -12.67 11.64
C TRP A 210 -31.94 -13.73 11.41
N PRO A 211 -31.74 -14.20 10.17
CA PRO A 211 -30.62 -15.06 9.84
C PRO A 211 -29.26 -14.35 10.09
N PRO A 212 -28.13 -15.07 10.05
CA PRO A 212 -26.82 -14.45 10.14
C PRO A 212 -26.65 -13.33 9.10
N HIS A 213 -26.16 -12.18 9.54
CA HIS A 213 -26.04 -11.00 8.70
C HIS A 213 -24.81 -10.16 9.05
N SER A 214 -24.44 -9.29 8.11
CA SER A 214 -23.52 -8.19 8.31
C SER A 214 -24.24 -6.86 8.13
N ARG A 215 -23.79 -5.81 8.81
CA ARG A 215 -24.41 -4.48 8.77
C ARG A 215 -23.35 -3.41 8.53
N TYR A 216 -23.59 -2.56 7.55
CA TYR A 216 -22.94 -1.25 7.43
C TYR A 216 -23.88 -0.18 7.99
N ARG A 217 -23.33 0.77 8.76
CA ARG A 217 -24.06 1.95 9.24
C ARG A 217 -23.18 3.18 9.12
N THR A 218 -23.76 4.27 8.62
CA THR A 218 -23.07 5.56 8.49
C THR A 218 -23.88 6.70 9.08
N ASP A 219 -23.17 7.71 9.60
CA ASP A 219 -23.77 8.86 10.27
C ASP A 219 -24.42 9.86 9.30
N GLY A 220 -24.10 9.78 8.00
CA GLY A 220 -24.50 10.75 7.00
C GLY A 220 -24.60 10.19 5.58
N GLY A 221 -25.25 10.93 4.67
CA GLY A 221 -25.33 10.60 3.25
C GLY A 221 -26.17 9.37 2.92
N ASP A 222 -26.27 9.04 1.63
CA ASP A 222 -27.03 7.89 1.14
C ASP A 222 -26.22 6.59 1.18
N ILE A 223 -26.88 5.44 0.98
CA ILE A 223 -26.19 4.18 0.72
C ILE A 223 -25.80 4.17 -0.76
N ASP A 224 -24.50 4.31 -1.04
CA ASP A 224 -23.91 4.20 -2.37
C ASP A 224 -22.91 3.03 -2.38
N LEU A 225 -23.38 1.84 -2.73
CA LEU A 225 -22.61 0.60 -2.65
C LEU A 225 -22.17 0.15 -4.04
N PHE A 226 -20.86 0.00 -4.23
CA PHE A 226 -20.28 -0.73 -5.35
C PHE A 226 -20.01 -2.17 -4.94
N LEU A 227 -20.77 -3.10 -5.51
CA LEU A 227 -20.51 -4.54 -5.47
C LEU A 227 -19.59 -4.90 -6.62
N ILE A 228 -18.41 -5.43 -6.28
CA ILE A 228 -17.33 -5.71 -7.22
C ILE A 228 -17.15 -7.23 -7.26
N ALA A 229 -17.64 -7.87 -8.32
CA ALA A 229 -17.58 -9.32 -8.44
C ALA A 229 -16.15 -9.84 -8.62
N GLY A 230 -15.92 -11.09 -8.23
CA GLY A 230 -14.68 -11.84 -8.39
C GLY A 230 -14.56 -12.50 -9.77
N PRO A 231 -14.00 -13.72 -9.87
CA PRO A 231 -13.98 -14.75 -8.84
C PRO A 231 -12.83 -14.62 -7.83
N GLY A 232 -11.69 -14.04 -8.20
CA GLY A 232 -10.50 -13.92 -7.35
C GLY A 232 -10.46 -12.66 -6.48
N ILE A 233 -9.85 -12.73 -5.29
CA ILE A 233 -9.50 -11.55 -4.47
C ILE A 233 -8.69 -10.55 -5.30
N ARG A 234 -7.69 -11.05 -6.05
CA ARG A 234 -6.87 -10.24 -6.95
C ARG A 234 -7.70 -9.50 -8.01
N ASP A 235 -8.78 -10.09 -8.51
CA ASP A 235 -9.64 -9.46 -9.50
C ASP A 235 -10.45 -8.32 -8.86
N VAL A 236 -10.97 -8.54 -7.65
CA VAL A 236 -11.69 -7.51 -6.90
C VAL A 236 -10.76 -6.32 -6.56
N VAL A 237 -9.55 -6.57 -6.06
CA VAL A 237 -8.59 -5.49 -5.77
C VAL A 237 -8.24 -4.72 -7.04
N ARG A 238 -8.04 -5.43 -8.16
CA ARG A 238 -7.79 -4.83 -9.48
C ARG A 238 -8.94 -3.92 -9.92
N ARG A 239 -10.18 -4.34 -9.73
CA ARG A 239 -11.37 -3.56 -10.12
C ARG A 239 -11.61 -2.38 -9.17
N TYR A 240 -11.46 -2.57 -7.86
CA TYR A 240 -11.60 -1.53 -6.85
C TYR A 240 -10.62 -0.36 -7.06
N THR A 241 -9.36 -0.65 -7.35
CA THR A 241 -8.37 0.40 -7.63
C THR A 241 -8.45 0.93 -9.07
N ALA A 242 -9.20 0.31 -9.97
CA ALA A 242 -9.63 0.99 -11.20
C ALA A 242 -10.73 2.02 -10.91
N LEU A 243 -11.64 1.74 -9.98
CA LEU A 243 -12.68 2.69 -9.54
C LEU A 243 -12.10 3.90 -8.79
N THR A 244 -11.17 3.65 -7.88
CA THR A 244 -10.63 4.66 -6.95
C THR A 244 -9.23 5.17 -7.33
N GLY A 245 -8.66 4.66 -8.42
CA GLY A 245 -7.36 5.02 -8.97
C GLY A 245 -6.20 4.17 -8.47
N ARG A 246 -5.18 4.06 -9.31
CA ARG A 246 -3.96 3.27 -9.04
C ARG A 246 -2.91 4.12 -8.33
N PRO A 247 -2.00 3.50 -7.55
CA PRO A 247 -0.87 4.24 -7.02
C PRO A 247 0.07 4.68 -8.14
N PRO A 248 0.79 5.81 -7.97
CA PRO A 248 1.83 6.21 -8.91
C PRO A 248 3.04 5.29 -8.78
N LEU A 249 3.88 5.26 -9.80
CA LEU A 249 5.21 4.68 -9.68
C LEU A 249 6.10 5.62 -8.86
N LEU A 250 6.50 5.16 -7.67
CA LEU A 250 7.33 5.95 -6.75
C LEU A 250 8.76 6.10 -7.28
N PRO A 251 9.48 7.18 -6.90
CA PRO A 251 10.90 7.28 -7.18
C PRO A 251 11.69 6.19 -6.46
N LYS A 252 12.80 5.73 -7.05
CA LYS A 252 13.55 4.56 -6.57
C LYS A 252 14.06 4.69 -5.14
N TYR A 253 14.41 5.90 -4.69
CA TYR A 253 14.81 6.14 -3.30
C TYR A 253 13.73 5.81 -2.26
N ALA A 254 12.44 5.81 -2.64
CA ALA A 254 11.34 5.45 -1.74
C ALA A 254 11.39 3.97 -1.33
N LEU A 255 12.09 3.13 -2.10
CA LEU A 255 12.38 1.75 -1.76
C LEU A 255 13.71 1.57 -1.00
N GLY A 256 14.49 2.62 -0.78
CA GLY A 256 15.71 2.54 0.00
C GLY A 256 15.44 2.46 1.51
N TYR A 257 16.49 2.59 2.31
CA TYR A 257 16.34 2.89 3.73
C TYR A 257 16.03 4.37 3.93
N LEU A 258 14.87 4.65 4.53
CA LEU A 258 14.42 6.00 4.90
C LEU A 258 14.70 6.23 6.39
N ALA A 259 15.83 6.84 6.70
CA ALA A 259 16.22 7.18 8.06
C ALA A 259 15.24 8.19 8.67
N SER A 260 15.01 8.09 9.98
CA SER A 260 14.14 9.02 10.69
C SER A 260 14.35 8.94 12.20
N SER A 261 14.06 10.02 12.89
CA SER A 261 13.84 10.07 14.34
C SER A 261 13.20 11.40 14.69
N MET A 262 12.39 11.44 15.74
CA MET A 262 11.92 12.71 16.29
C MET A 262 13.10 13.52 16.86
N TYR A 263 14.04 12.85 17.56
CA TYR A 263 15.05 13.48 18.40
C TYR A 263 16.05 14.35 17.63
N TYR A 264 16.49 13.94 16.43
CA TYR A 264 17.45 14.71 15.63
C TYR A 264 16.95 16.11 15.28
N SER A 265 15.65 16.29 15.11
CA SER A 265 15.04 17.59 14.84
C SER A 265 14.74 18.41 16.10
N GLU A 266 14.98 17.84 17.28
CA GLU A 266 14.64 18.39 18.59
C GLU A 266 15.85 18.87 19.40
N LEU A 267 17.06 18.83 18.84
CA LEU A 267 18.26 19.36 19.49
C LEU A 267 18.12 20.86 19.78
N ASP A 268 18.89 21.38 20.74
CA ASP A 268 18.87 22.80 21.07
C ASP A 268 19.38 23.68 19.90
N ALA A 269 20.37 23.19 19.14
CA ALA A 269 20.93 23.81 17.93
C ALA A 269 21.56 22.74 17.01
N ASP A 270 21.98 23.14 15.80
CA ASP A 270 22.81 22.36 14.86
C ASP A 270 22.22 20.97 14.48
N SER A 271 20.89 20.88 14.35
CA SER A 271 20.19 19.66 13.95
C SER A 271 20.52 19.23 12.52
N ASP A 272 20.69 20.19 11.63
CA ASP A 272 21.18 19.99 10.25
C ASP A 272 22.50 19.21 10.21
N ARG A 273 23.47 19.60 11.04
CA ARG A 273 24.77 18.94 11.15
C ARG A 273 24.64 17.54 11.72
N ALA A 274 23.86 17.35 12.79
CA ALA A 274 23.65 16.04 13.40
C ALA A 274 23.01 15.04 12.41
N ILE A 275 22.04 15.50 11.62
CA ILE A 275 21.41 14.69 10.56
C ILE A 275 22.40 14.37 9.44
N THR A 276 23.23 15.34 9.06
CA THR A 276 24.28 15.12 8.04
C THR A 276 25.31 14.10 8.54
N GLU A 277 25.73 14.20 9.79
CA GLU A 277 26.66 13.26 10.44
C GLU A 277 26.07 11.85 10.55
N PHE A 278 24.76 11.71 10.82
CA PHE A 278 24.09 10.41 10.77
C PHE A 278 24.29 9.70 9.42
N VAL A 279 24.18 10.42 8.30
CA VAL A 279 24.39 9.86 6.96
C VAL A 279 25.85 9.41 6.79
N ASP A 280 26.79 10.23 7.25
CA ASP A 280 28.22 9.93 7.16
C ASP A 280 28.59 8.71 8.04
N VAL A 281 27.97 8.56 9.22
CA VAL A 281 28.10 7.39 10.09
C VAL A 281 27.47 6.15 9.48
N ALA A 282 26.26 6.25 8.89
CA ALA A 282 25.63 5.12 8.21
C ALA A 282 26.55 4.52 7.14
N ARG A 283 27.20 5.39 6.35
CA ARG A 283 28.19 4.99 5.35
C ARG A 283 29.45 4.38 5.96
N ALA A 284 29.97 4.96 7.04
CA ALA A 284 31.12 4.41 7.75
C ALA A 284 30.82 3.01 8.34
N GLU A 285 29.57 2.79 8.75
CA GLU A 285 29.04 1.52 9.19
C GLU A 285 28.58 0.62 8.04
N ASP A 286 28.86 0.97 6.77
CA ASP A 286 28.55 0.18 5.59
C ASP A 286 27.04 -0.15 5.46
N ILE A 287 26.19 0.79 5.87
CA ILE A 287 24.73 0.69 5.83
C ILE A 287 24.19 1.66 4.77
N PRO A 288 23.56 1.14 3.69
CA PRO A 288 22.93 1.97 2.67
C PRO A 288 21.81 2.86 3.22
N VAL A 289 21.67 4.08 2.69
CA VAL A 289 20.62 5.05 3.05
C VAL A 289 20.32 5.96 1.85
N ASP A 290 19.04 6.21 1.57
CA ASP A 290 18.61 7.04 0.42
C ASP A 290 17.67 8.19 0.80
N GLY A 291 17.13 8.20 2.02
CA GLY A 291 16.23 9.26 2.46
C GLY A 291 16.31 9.56 3.95
N PHE A 292 15.88 10.76 4.32
CA PHE A 292 15.70 11.17 5.71
C PHE A 292 14.32 11.82 5.90
N GLN A 293 13.48 11.24 6.75
CA GLN A 293 12.18 11.81 7.12
C GLN A 293 12.42 12.84 8.22
N LEU A 294 12.28 14.12 7.89
CA LEU A 294 12.56 15.23 8.79
C LEU A 294 11.34 15.54 9.65
N SER A 295 11.38 15.04 10.89
CA SER A 295 10.38 15.28 11.92
C SER A 295 10.15 16.76 12.21
N SER A 296 8.96 17.09 12.73
CA SER A 296 8.47 18.48 12.87
C SER A 296 9.25 19.42 13.80
N GLY A 297 10.30 18.96 14.49
CA GLY A 297 11.11 19.81 15.37
C GLY A 297 11.82 20.97 14.66
N TYR A 298 12.04 20.90 13.34
CA TYR A 298 12.56 22.04 12.56
C TYR A 298 11.63 23.26 12.56
N THR A 299 10.36 23.10 12.92
CA THR A 299 9.34 24.16 12.97
C THR A 299 9.14 24.76 14.37
N THR A 300 9.94 24.37 15.36
CA THR A 300 9.76 24.81 16.74
C THR A 300 10.12 26.29 16.91
N GLN A 301 9.17 27.11 17.35
CA GLN A 301 9.34 28.54 17.59
C GLN A 301 9.02 28.91 19.05
N PRO A 302 9.69 29.93 19.62
CA PRO A 302 9.26 30.52 20.88
C PRO A 302 7.90 31.23 20.69
N THR A 303 6.94 30.90 21.54
CA THR A 303 5.61 31.54 21.58
C THR A 303 5.25 31.96 22.99
N GLU A 304 4.15 32.68 23.17
CA GLU A 304 3.61 33.02 24.49
C GLU A 304 3.26 31.79 25.35
N ALA A 305 3.02 30.63 24.72
CA ALA A 305 2.74 29.36 25.39
C ALA A 305 3.97 28.43 25.47
N GLY A 306 5.18 28.99 25.34
CA GLY A 306 6.44 28.25 25.29
C GLY A 306 6.84 27.84 23.87
N ALA A 307 7.82 26.95 23.74
CA ALA A 307 8.27 26.45 22.45
C ALA A 307 7.17 25.58 21.79
N LYS A 308 6.77 25.92 20.56
CA LYS A 308 5.69 25.24 19.83
C LYS A 308 6.05 25.02 18.37
N ARG A 309 5.55 23.92 17.79
CA ARG A 309 5.76 23.56 16.39
C ARG A 309 4.81 24.37 15.50
N CYS A 310 5.35 25.36 14.81
CA CYS A 310 4.63 26.34 14.02
C CYS A 310 4.86 26.06 12.52
N VAL A 311 3.90 25.42 11.86
CA VAL A 311 4.01 25.01 10.44
C VAL A 311 4.44 26.17 9.53
N PHE A 312 5.24 25.88 8.50
CA PHE A 312 5.81 26.90 7.60
C PHE A 312 6.71 27.94 8.29
N THR A 313 7.40 27.51 9.35
CA THR A 313 8.53 28.24 9.94
C THR A 313 9.75 27.34 10.03
N TRP A 314 10.94 27.94 10.09
CA TRP A 314 12.20 27.24 10.32
C TRP A 314 12.85 27.75 11.61
N ASN A 315 13.30 26.84 12.45
CA ASN A 315 14.10 27.18 13.62
C ASN A 315 15.55 27.41 13.17
N GLU A 316 15.97 28.67 13.12
CA GLU A 316 17.30 29.08 12.63
C GLU A 316 18.46 28.67 13.56
N GLN A 317 18.19 28.24 14.80
CA GLN A 317 19.24 27.67 15.65
C GLN A 317 19.50 26.19 15.30
N ARG A 318 18.44 25.46 14.96
CA ARG A 318 18.50 24.05 14.55
C ARG A 318 18.94 23.89 13.09
N PHE A 319 18.50 24.82 12.24
CA PHE A 319 18.73 24.84 10.79
C PHE A 319 19.07 26.28 10.35
N PRO A 320 20.30 26.76 10.59
CA PRO A 320 20.72 28.12 10.26
C PRO A 320 20.72 28.42 8.75
N ASP A 321 20.93 27.40 7.91
CA ASP A 321 20.86 27.50 6.45
C ASP A 321 20.07 26.30 5.87
N PRO A 322 18.73 26.35 5.85
CA PRO A 322 17.92 25.24 5.33
C PRO A 322 18.27 24.89 3.88
N GLU A 323 18.49 25.87 3.01
CA GLU A 323 18.82 25.64 1.59
C GLU A 323 20.17 24.92 1.44
N GLY A 324 21.19 25.36 2.20
CA GLY A 324 22.47 24.67 2.29
C GLY A 324 22.36 23.25 2.83
N PHE A 325 21.49 23.01 3.81
CA PHE A 325 21.23 21.67 4.35
C PHE A 325 20.65 20.72 3.29
N PHE A 326 19.59 21.12 2.57
CA PHE A 326 19.02 20.26 1.52
C PHE A 326 20.01 20.04 0.37
N ALA A 327 20.75 21.07 -0.05
CA ALA A 327 21.80 20.93 -1.06
C ALA A 327 22.87 19.92 -0.61
N GLY A 328 23.36 20.02 0.63
CA GLY A 328 24.35 19.11 1.20
C GLY A 328 23.85 17.67 1.36
N MET A 329 22.54 17.48 1.60
CA MET A 329 21.90 16.16 1.63
C MET A 329 21.73 15.58 0.22
N ALA A 330 21.36 16.40 -0.77
CA ALA A 330 21.29 16.00 -2.18
C ALA A 330 22.67 15.64 -2.75
N GLU A 331 23.73 16.36 -2.37
CA GLU A 331 25.14 16.01 -2.64
C GLU A 331 25.58 14.70 -1.97
N ARG A 332 24.84 14.24 -0.95
CA ARG A 332 24.96 12.91 -0.37
C ARG A 332 23.95 11.92 -0.95
N GLY A 333 23.11 12.28 -1.92
CA GLY A 333 22.16 11.37 -2.54
C GLY A 333 20.98 11.03 -1.62
N ILE A 334 20.74 11.88 -0.61
CA ILE A 334 19.68 11.70 0.36
C ILE A 334 18.55 12.66 0.05
N THR A 335 17.35 12.10 -0.14
CA THR A 335 16.13 12.90 -0.23
C THR A 335 15.58 13.17 1.16
N VAL A 336 15.49 14.44 1.54
CA VAL A 336 14.88 14.84 2.82
C VAL A 336 13.40 15.13 2.63
N SER A 337 12.56 14.57 3.50
CA SER A 337 11.10 14.69 3.45
C SER A 337 10.58 15.44 4.68
N PRO A 338 10.36 16.76 4.61
CA PRO A 338 9.94 17.56 5.77
C PRO A 338 8.51 17.25 6.19
N ASN A 339 8.30 17.12 7.49
CA ASN A 339 6.98 16.99 8.10
C ASN A 339 6.19 18.30 7.98
N VAL A 340 4.98 18.24 7.44
CA VAL A 340 4.05 19.36 7.27
C VAL A 340 2.69 18.92 7.79
N LYS A 341 2.01 19.78 8.56
CA LYS A 341 0.75 19.44 9.24
C LYS A 341 -0.33 20.48 8.93
N PRO A 342 -1.60 20.07 8.74
CA PRO A 342 -2.66 20.97 8.25
C PRO A 342 -3.24 21.94 9.31
N GLY A 343 -2.84 21.79 10.58
CA GLY A 343 -3.27 22.64 11.68
C GLY A 343 -2.34 23.83 11.94
N VAL A 344 -2.93 25.02 12.09
CA VAL A 344 -2.25 26.25 12.50
C VAL A 344 -2.62 26.56 13.95
N LEU A 345 -1.62 26.63 14.84
CA LEU A 345 -1.83 26.95 16.26
C LEU A 345 -2.38 28.36 16.47
N ASP A 346 -3.21 28.56 17.50
CA ASP A 346 -3.69 29.89 17.89
C ASP A 346 -2.54 30.81 18.39
N VAL A 347 -1.41 30.22 18.79
CA VAL A 347 -0.19 30.95 19.19
C VAL A 347 0.84 31.08 18.06
N HIS A 348 0.46 30.72 16.83
CA HIS A 348 1.34 30.79 15.68
C HIS A 348 1.74 32.25 15.38
N PRO A 349 3.03 32.58 15.18
CA PRO A 349 3.48 33.96 14.94
C PRO A 349 2.94 34.59 13.64
N ARG A 350 2.40 33.76 12.74
CA ARG A 350 1.79 34.14 11.45
C ARG A 350 0.28 33.87 11.39
N LEU A 351 -0.38 33.67 12.53
CA LEU A 351 -1.81 33.34 12.54
C LEU A 351 -2.68 34.39 11.85
N GLU A 352 -2.40 35.68 12.06
CA GLU A 352 -3.17 36.77 11.45
C GLU A 352 -3.09 36.73 9.92
N GLU A 353 -1.90 36.46 9.37
CA GLU A 353 -1.67 36.29 7.93
C GLU A 353 -2.50 35.12 7.37
N PHE A 354 -2.42 33.95 8.00
CA PHE A 354 -3.18 32.78 7.54
C PHE A 354 -4.69 32.96 7.70
N ALA A 355 -5.14 33.62 8.77
CA ALA A 355 -6.55 33.88 9.01
C ALA A 355 -7.14 34.89 8.03
N ALA A 356 -6.36 35.88 7.57
CA ALA A 356 -6.81 36.89 6.61
C ALA A 356 -7.19 36.29 5.24
N GLU A 357 -6.64 35.14 4.89
CA GLU A 357 -6.95 34.42 3.63
C GLU A 357 -8.29 33.68 3.70
N GLY A 358 -8.89 33.53 4.88
CA GLY A 358 -10.20 32.90 5.05
C GLY A 358 -10.24 31.43 4.61
N VAL A 359 -9.17 30.68 4.86
CA VAL A 359 -8.95 29.31 4.34
C VAL A 359 -9.31 28.19 5.31
N PHE A 360 -9.69 28.52 6.53
CA PHE A 360 -9.96 27.53 7.57
C PHE A 360 -11.40 27.02 7.52
N VAL A 361 -11.61 25.81 8.04
CA VAL A 361 -12.94 25.28 8.37
C VAL A 361 -13.68 26.32 9.24
N THR A 362 -14.94 26.58 8.90
CA THR A 362 -15.76 27.63 9.55
C THR A 362 -16.54 27.07 10.73
N ARG A 363 -16.84 27.89 11.73
CA ARG A 363 -17.69 27.47 12.85
C ARG A 363 -19.12 27.17 12.40
N SER A 364 -19.76 26.22 13.06
CA SER A 364 -21.19 25.96 12.87
C SER A 364 -22.03 27.18 13.27
N ALA A 365 -23.24 27.28 12.71
CA ALA A 365 -24.18 28.35 13.05
C ALA A 365 -24.70 28.25 14.49
N ASP A 366 -24.73 27.04 15.05
CA ASP A 366 -25.28 26.72 16.38
C ASP A 366 -24.25 26.76 17.51
N ALA A 367 -22.98 27.05 17.21
CA ALA A 367 -21.94 27.30 18.21
C ALA A 367 -22.35 28.49 19.11
N ALA A 368 -22.96 28.18 20.25
CA ALA A 368 -23.66 29.10 21.13
C ALA A 368 -22.80 30.28 21.61
N ALA A 369 -22.79 31.39 20.85
CA ALA A 369 -22.66 32.78 21.33
C ALA A 369 -22.47 33.84 20.21
N THR A 370 -22.14 33.46 18.97
CA THR A 370 -22.01 34.43 17.85
C THR A 370 -22.43 33.78 16.55
N ALA A 371 -23.34 34.42 15.80
CA ALA A 371 -23.71 33.98 14.47
C ALA A 371 -22.45 33.81 13.59
N GLY A 372 -22.13 32.58 13.19
CA GLY A 372 -21.39 32.20 11.97
C GLY A 372 -19.97 32.73 11.69
N ASP A 373 -19.44 33.73 12.40
CA ASP A 373 -18.20 34.39 11.99
C ASP A 373 -16.96 33.75 12.64
N GLY A 374 -16.07 33.22 11.78
CA GLY A 374 -14.71 32.80 12.10
C GLY A 374 -14.43 31.30 11.97
N ALA A 375 -13.17 30.94 12.18
CA ALA A 375 -12.69 29.56 12.05
C ALA A 375 -13.15 28.66 13.22
N ALA A 376 -13.40 27.39 12.90
CA ALA A 376 -13.47 26.29 13.86
C ALA A 376 -12.09 26.10 14.53
N VAL A 377 -12.13 25.71 15.80
CA VAL A 377 -10.91 25.52 16.61
C VAL A 377 -10.95 24.12 17.21
N GLY A 378 -9.96 23.31 16.88
CA GLY A 378 -9.76 21.98 17.44
C GLY A 378 -8.60 21.95 18.44
N ALA A 379 -8.48 20.82 19.13
CA ALA A 379 -7.25 20.50 19.87
C ALA A 379 -6.12 20.17 18.89
N TRP A 380 -4.89 20.54 19.21
CA TRP A 380 -3.74 20.32 18.35
C TRP A 380 -2.48 20.06 19.17
N TRP A 381 -1.48 19.44 18.53
CA TRP A 381 -0.19 19.23 19.15
C TRP A 381 0.42 20.58 19.55
N GLY A 382 0.47 20.83 20.87
CA GLY A 382 0.99 22.06 21.44
C GLY A 382 -0.07 23.10 21.87
N GLY A 383 -1.37 22.91 21.58
CA GLY A 383 -2.41 23.84 22.02
C GLY A 383 -3.67 23.80 21.16
N ARG A 384 -4.47 24.86 21.19
CA ARG A 384 -5.62 25.02 20.28
C ARG A 384 -5.14 25.40 18.88
N GLY A 385 -5.84 24.95 17.84
CA GLY A 385 -5.48 25.26 16.46
C GLY A 385 -6.66 25.25 15.49
N ARG A 386 -6.43 25.85 14.32
CA ARG A 386 -7.39 25.98 13.21
C ARG A 386 -6.91 25.12 12.05
N PHE A 387 -7.85 24.52 11.33
CA PHE A 387 -7.54 23.54 10.29
C PHE A 387 -7.93 24.06 8.93
N VAL A 388 -7.05 23.87 7.95
CA VAL A 388 -7.29 24.33 6.57
C VAL A 388 -8.40 23.51 5.94
N ASP A 389 -9.32 24.18 5.24
CA ASP A 389 -10.35 23.54 4.44
C ASP A 389 -9.84 23.32 3.02
N PHE A 390 -9.27 22.14 2.75
CA PHE A 390 -8.73 21.81 1.42
C PHE A 390 -9.80 21.64 0.33
N THR A 391 -11.09 21.64 0.70
CA THR A 391 -12.18 21.60 -0.28
C THR A 391 -12.42 22.97 -0.91
N LYS A 392 -11.86 24.04 -0.32
CA LYS A 392 -11.92 25.40 -0.85
C LYS A 392 -10.81 25.67 -1.88
N PRO A 393 -11.12 26.08 -3.12
CA PRO A 393 -10.11 26.37 -4.14
C PRO A 393 -9.07 27.42 -3.69
N ALA A 394 -9.51 28.48 -3.02
CA ALA A 394 -8.62 29.52 -2.50
C ALA A 394 -7.66 28.99 -1.40
N ALA A 395 -8.11 28.04 -0.58
CA ALA A 395 -7.28 27.41 0.44
C ALA A 395 -6.19 26.54 -0.18
N ARG A 396 -6.52 25.77 -1.22
CA ARG A 396 -5.53 24.98 -1.97
C ARG A 396 -4.47 25.87 -2.61
N ALA A 397 -4.88 26.99 -3.23
CA ALA A 397 -3.95 27.95 -3.81
C ALA A 397 -3.04 28.60 -2.75
N ALA A 398 -3.60 29.05 -1.62
CA ALA A 398 -2.83 29.62 -0.52
C ALA A 398 -1.84 28.60 0.06
N TRP A 399 -2.30 27.38 0.33
CA TRP A 399 -1.47 26.29 0.85
C TRP A 399 -0.34 25.92 -0.10
N GLN A 400 -0.61 25.84 -1.41
CA GLN A 400 0.43 25.57 -2.40
C GLN A 400 1.53 26.64 -2.35
N ARG A 401 1.16 27.93 -2.28
CA ARG A 401 2.15 29.01 -2.15
C ARG A 401 2.99 28.88 -0.87
N TRP A 402 2.34 28.66 0.28
CA TRP A 402 3.04 28.54 1.57
C TRP A 402 3.96 27.32 1.60
N LEU A 403 3.49 26.19 1.07
CA LEU A 403 4.29 24.97 0.94
C LEU A 403 5.47 25.19 0.00
N THR A 404 5.27 25.87 -1.13
CA THR A 404 6.35 26.20 -2.05
C THR A 404 7.41 27.06 -1.37
N GLU A 405 7.02 28.19 -0.78
CA GLU A 405 7.94 29.14 -0.14
C GLU A 405 8.70 28.52 1.03
N ALA A 406 7.99 27.84 1.93
CA ALA A 406 8.55 27.38 3.19
C ALA A 406 9.24 26.01 3.07
N VAL A 407 8.92 25.20 2.06
CA VAL A 407 9.40 23.80 1.98
C VAL A 407 10.02 23.49 0.62
N LEU A 408 9.29 23.64 -0.49
CA LEU A 408 9.78 23.18 -1.80
C LEU A 408 10.94 24.05 -2.32
N ASP A 409 10.90 25.35 -2.09
CA ASP A 409 11.97 26.29 -2.45
C ASP A 409 13.27 26.02 -1.66
N LYS A 410 13.20 25.25 -0.56
CA LYS A 410 14.38 24.81 0.17
C LYS A 410 15.15 23.70 -0.54
N GLY A 411 14.60 23.12 -1.60
CA GLY A 411 15.32 22.21 -2.50
C GLY A 411 14.84 20.75 -2.46
N THR A 412 13.64 20.49 -1.96
CA THR A 412 13.07 19.13 -1.93
C THR A 412 11.87 18.96 -2.87
N THR A 413 11.70 17.74 -3.37
CA THR A 413 10.51 17.26 -4.10
C THR A 413 9.76 16.20 -3.32
N SER A 414 10.01 16.13 -2.01
CA SER A 414 9.40 15.19 -1.08
C SER A 414 8.81 15.88 0.14
N VAL A 415 7.62 15.45 0.56
CA VAL A 415 6.91 16.00 1.73
C VAL A 415 6.25 14.89 2.54
N TRP A 416 6.32 15.01 3.86
CA TRP A 416 5.62 14.16 4.81
C TRP A 416 4.42 14.91 5.40
N ASN A 417 3.21 14.59 4.95
CA ASN A 417 1.94 15.12 5.44
C ASN A 417 1.46 14.35 6.68
N ASP A 418 1.38 15.01 7.84
CA ASP A 418 1.16 14.35 9.12
C ASP A 418 0.04 14.99 9.96
N ASN A 419 -0.51 14.26 10.93
CA ASN A 419 -1.66 14.67 11.74
C ASN A 419 -2.86 15.16 10.90
N CYS A 420 -3.21 14.40 9.86
CA CYS A 420 -4.20 14.78 8.85
C CYS A 420 -5.59 14.18 9.10
N GLU A 421 -5.87 13.69 10.32
CA GLU A 421 -7.12 13.00 10.65
C GLU A 421 -8.30 13.96 10.90
N TYR A 422 -8.01 15.22 11.28
CA TYR A 422 -9.01 16.26 11.63
C TYR A 422 -9.95 15.88 12.79
N ASP A 423 -9.62 14.82 13.54
CA ASP A 423 -10.44 14.23 14.60
C ASP A 423 -10.69 15.16 15.80
N SER A 424 -9.87 16.19 15.94
CA SER A 424 -9.97 17.18 17.01
C SER A 424 -10.93 18.33 16.71
N VAL A 425 -11.47 18.43 15.48
CA VAL A 425 -12.59 19.32 15.15
C VAL A 425 -13.89 18.62 15.53
N ILE A 426 -14.26 18.75 16.82
CA ILE A 426 -15.34 17.98 17.45
C ILE A 426 -16.73 18.36 16.94
N ASP A 427 -16.94 19.65 16.64
CA ASP A 427 -18.22 20.13 16.12
C ASP A 427 -18.34 19.74 14.64
N GLU A 428 -19.04 18.63 14.38
CA GLU A 428 -19.19 18.05 13.06
C GLU A 428 -20.00 18.91 12.10
N ASP A 429 -20.76 19.88 12.62
CA ASP A 429 -21.55 20.85 11.85
C ASP A 429 -20.72 22.07 11.40
N SER A 430 -19.42 22.10 11.74
CA SER A 430 -18.49 23.11 11.23
C SER A 430 -18.44 23.07 9.69
N GLY A 431 -18.51 24.23 9.05
CA GLY A 431 -18.72 24.33 7.60
C GLY A 431 -17.43 24.24 6.76
N CYS A 432 -17.56 23.60 5.60
CA CYS A 432 -16.56 23.48 4.54
C CYS A 432 -17.14 23.96 3.19
N ASP A 433 -16.26 24.42 2.29
CA ASP A 433 -16.62 25.00 0.99
C ASP A 433 -17.15 23.97 -0.01
N PHE A 434 -16.57 22.76 -0.02
CA PHE A 434 -16.92 21.65 -0.89
C PHE A 434 -16.91 21.99 -2.39
N ASP A 435 -15.89 22.72 -2.84
CA ASP A 435 -15.79 23.28 -4.19
C ASP A 435 -17.06 24.04 -4.59
N GLY A 436 -17.48 24.96 -3.71
CA GLY A 436 -18.69 25.77 -3.84
C GLY A 436 -20.02 25.06 -3.53
N GLY A 437 -20.01 23.76 -3.21
CA GLY A 437 -21.22 22.99 -2.87
C GLY A 437 -21.74 23.26 -1.45
N GLY A 438 -20.86 23.63 -0.52
CA GLY A 438 -21.16 23.71 0.90
C GLY A 438 -21.38 22.33 1.55
N ALA A 439 -20.68 22.04 2.63
CA ALA A 439 -20.89 20.83 3.42
C ALA A 439 -20.37 21.03 4.85
N THR A 440 -20.44 19.98 5.67
CA THR A 440 -19.89 20.00 7.01
C THR A 440 -18.58 19.19 7.10
N ILE A 441 -17.78 19.46 8.12
CA ILE A 441 -16.56 18.71 8.39
C ILE A 441 -16.87 17.24 8.76
N GLY A 442 -18.04 16.96 9.34
CA GLY A 442 -18.51 15.58 9.56
C GLY A 442 -18.62 14.78 8.25
N ARG A 443 -19.02 15.45 7.16
CA ARG A 443 -19.02 14.84 5.82
C ARG A 443 -17.62 14.72 5.23
N LEU A 444 -16.78 15.74 5.36
CA LEU A 444 -15.60 15.91 4.51
C LEU A 444 -14.24 15.69 5.19
N ARG A 445 -14.19 15.46 6.51
CA ARG A 445 -12.90 15.32 7.24
C ARG A 445 -11.98 14.28 6.61
N THR A 446 -12.54 13.16 6.18
CA THR A 446 -11.78 12.01 5.69
C THR A 446 -11.08 12.29 4.36
N VAL A 447 -11.61 13.21 3.53
CA VAL A 447 -11.01 13.57 2.24
C VAL A 447 -9.98 14.69 2.34
N MET A 448 -9.88 15.41 3.47
CA MET A 448 -8.94 16.52 3.64
C MET A 448 -7.48 16.07 3.42
N ALA A 449 -7.10 14.89 3.94
CA ALA A 449 -5.77 14.32 3.74
C ALA A 449 -5.47 14.02 2.26
N ASN A 450 -6.45 13.50 1.51
CA ASN A 450 -6.31 13.24 0.08
C ASN A 450 -6.08 14.53 -0.69
N LEU A 451 -6.85 15.58 -0.37
CA LEU A 451 -6.75 16.88 -1.02
C LEU A 451 -5.43 17.59 -0.65
N MET A 452 -4.98 17.50 0.59
CA MET A 452 -3.65 17.99 1.00
C MET A 452 -2.54 17.33 0.19
N CYS A 453 -2.57 16.00 0.02
CA CYS A 453 -1.58 15.28 -0.79
C CYS A 453 -1.64 15.68 -2.27
N ARG A 454 -2.85 15.89 -2.81
CA ARG A 454 -3.00 16.42 -4.17
C ARG A 454 -2.37 17.80 -4.31
N VAL A 455 -2.62 18.72 -3.39
CA VAL A 455 -2.00 20.06 -3.41
C VAL A 455 -0.47 19.97 -3.31
N THR A 456 0.06 19.07 -2.47
CA THR A 456 1.49 18.80 -2.39
C THR A 456 2.05 18.32 -3.74
N ARG A 457 1.39 17.36 -4.39
CA ARG A 457 1.78 16.85 -5.72
C ARG A 457 1.79 17.98 -6.75
N ASP A 458 0.73 18.78 -6.81
CA ASP A 458 0.58 19.88 -7.76
C ASP A 458 1.63 20.98 -7.50
N GLY A 459 1.98 21.23 -6.23
CA GLY A 459 3.09 22.11 -5.82
C GLY A 459 4.45 21.61 -6.31
N ILE A 460 4.74 20.32 -6.13
CA ILE A 460 5.98 19.70 -6.63
C ILE A 460 6.04 19.76 -8.15
N ALA A 461 4.96 19.41 -8.85
CA ALA A 461 4.90 19.46 -10.32
C ALA A 461 5.06 20.88 -10.87
N ALA A 462 4.52 21.90 -10.19
CA ALA A 462 4.70 23.30 -10.59
C ALA A 462 6.16 23.78 -10.42
N LYS A 463 6.85 23.32 -9.36
CA LYS A 463 8.24 23.71 -9.06
C LYS A 463 9.26 22.91 -9.88
N SER A 464 9.01 21.62 -10.03
CA SER A 464 9.90 20.64 -10.65
C SER A 464 9.10 19.71 -11.58
N PRO A 465 8.75 20.18 -12.80
CA PRO A 465 7.82 19.47 -13.70
C PRO A 465 8.26 18.05 -14.08
N SER A 466 9.57 17.82 -14.16
CA SER A 466 10.13 16.50 -14.47
C SER A 466 10.21 15.58 -13.26
N ALA A 467 10.12 16.06 -12.01
CA ALA A 467 10.31 15.21 -10.85
C ALA A 467 9.11 14.28 -10.62
N ARG A 468 9.37 13.04 -10.20
CA ARG A 468 8.33 12.19 -9.60
C ARG A 468 8.06 12.67 -8.17
N PRO A 469 6.85 13.14 -7.84
CA PRO A 469 6.52 13.55 -6.48
C PRO A 469 6.62 12.36 -5.52
N TYR A 470 7.23 12.56 -4.36
CA TYR A 470 7.18 11.60 -3.27
C TYR A 470 6.47 12.22 -2.07
N ILE A 471 5.36 11.61 -1.68
CA ILE A 471 4.52 12.10 -0.60
C ILE A 471 4.29 10.95 0.36
N VAL A 472 4.51 11.22 1.65
CA VAL A 472 4.15 10.31 2.73
C VAL A 472 2.98 10.92 3.47
N CYS A 473 1.90 10.18 3.71
CA CYS A 473 0.75 10.70 4.45
C CYS A 473 0.24 9.70 5.50
N ARG A 474 -0.09 10.21 6.71
CA ARG A 474 -0.57 9.36 7.81
C ARG A 474 -2.02 8.92 7.64
N SER A 475 -2.88 9.89 7.33
CA SER A 475 -4.32 9.70 7.17
C SER A 475 -4.71 9.63 5.69
N GLY A 476 -5.95 9.25 5.42
CA GLY A 476 -6.48 9.21 4.07
C GLY A 476 -7.84 8.54 4.00
N HIS A 477 -8.59 8.92 2.96
CA HIS A 477 -9.78 8.22 2.50
C HIS A 477 -9.45 7.31 1.30
N ALA A 478 -10.37 6.41 0.94
CA ALA A 478 -10.31 5.67 -0.33
C ALA A 478 -9.88 6.61 -1.49
N GLY A 479 -8.84 6.20 -2.24
CA GLY A 479 -8.20 7.03 -3.27
C GLY A 479 -6.87 7.67 -2.85
N ILE A 480 -6.50 7.66 -1.55
CA ILE A 480 -5.22 8.23 -1.08
C ILE A 480 -4.00 7.58 -1.76
N GLN A 481 -4.10 6.32 -2.20
CA GLN A 481 -3.02 5.61 -2.88
C GLN A 481 -2.53 6.32 -4.14
N ARG A 482 -3.37 7.16 -4.78
CA ARG A 482 -3.03 7.93 -5.98
C ARG A 482 -1.93 8.97 -5.72
N TYR A 483 -1.74 9.36 -4.48
CA TYR A 483 -0.88 10.50 -4.15
C TYR A 483 0.26 10.14 -3.20
N ALA A 484 0.05 9.20 -2.27
CA ALA A 484 0.98 9.01 -1.16
C ALA A 484 1.35 7.55 -0.90
N GLN A 485 2.57 7.36 -0.38
CA GLN A 485 2.93 6.23 0.46
C GLN A 485 2.39 6.47 1.88
N SER A 486 2.13 5.41 2.65
CA SER A 486 1.63 5.55 4.03
C SER A 486 2.24 4.50 4.97
N TRP A 487 1.93 4.60 6.26
CA TRP A 487 2.39 3.68 7.29
C TRP A 487 1.34 3.44 8.37
N ALA A 488 1.57 2.43 9.22
CA ALA A 488 0.71 1.98 10.31
C ALA A 488 0.60 2.95 11.49
N GLY A 489 0.93 4.23 11.30
CA GLY A 489 0.99 5.27 12.33
C GLY A 489 1.97 4.94 13.46
N ASP A 490 1.68 5.49 14.63
CA ASP A 490 2.60 5.58 15.77
C ASP A 490 2.59 4.28 16.61
N ASN A 491 3.06 3.18 16.02
CA ASN A 491 3.02 1.85 16.65
C ASN A 491 3.95 1.72 17.87
N THR A 492 3.57 0.91 18.86
CA THR A 492 4.39 0.71 20.06
C THR A 492 5.63 -0.14 19.80
N THR A 493 6.72 0.09 20.53
CA THR A 493 7.92 -0.76 20.53
C THR A 493 7.66 -2.08 21.26
N SER A 494 7.25 -3.12 20.52
CA SER A 494 6.99 -4.44 21.10
C SER A 494 7.02 -5.58 20.06
N TRP A 495 7.20 -6.82 20.54
CA TRP A 495 7.04 -8.04 19.73
C TRP A 495 5.61 -8.24 19.23
N GLU A 496 4.60 -7.77 19.97
CA GLU A 496 3.21 -7.83 19.51
C GLU A 496 3.00 -6.90 18.31
N SER A 497 3.54 -5.68 18.34
CA SER A 497 3.49 -4.76 17.18
C SER A 497 4.19 -5.35 15.96
N LEU A 498 5.38 -5.92 16.13
CA LEU A 498 6.09 -6.63 15.06
C LEU A 498 5.23 -7.74 14.44
N ARG A 499 4.49 -8.50 15.25
CA ARG A 499 3.65 -9.62 14.78
C ARG A 499 2.37 -9.15 14.09
N HIS A 500 1.59 -8.27 14.74
CA HIS A 500 0.24 -7.94 14.27
C HIS A 500 0.23 -6.86 13.20
N ASN A 501 1.26 -6.00 13.10
CA ASN A 501 1.35 -5.03 12.01
C ASN A 501 1.47 -5.71 10.64
N ILE A 502 1.89 -6.98 10.57
CA ILE A 502 1.83 -7.77 9.34
C ILE A 502 0.39 -7.84 8.82
N ALA A 503 -0.56 -8.22 9.66
CA ALA A 503 -1.97 -8.30 9.27
C ALA A 503 -2.52 -6.92 8.89
N THR A 504 -2.14 -5.86 9.61
CA THR A 504 -2.49 -4.47 9.27
C THR A 504 -2.01 -4.08 7.86
N ILE A 505 -0.74 -4.35 7.53
CA ILE A 505 -0.15 -4.03 6.22
C ILE A 505 -0.81 -4.87 5.10
N LEU A 506 -1.05 -6.16 5.35
CA LEU A 506 -1.71 -7.04 4.38
C LEU A 506 -3.17 -6.63 4.14
N GLY A 507 -3.90 -6.24 5.19
CA GLY A 507 -5.26 -5.71 5.09
C GLY A 507 -5.31 -4.39 4.31
N MET A 508 -4.33 -3.52 4.53
CA MET A 508 -4.17 -2.27 3.79
C MET A 508 -3.88 -2.54 2.29
N GLY A 509 -3.01 -3.51 1.99
CA GLY A 509 -2.75 -3.97 0.62
C GLY A 509 -3.99 -4.51 -0.07
N LEU A 510 -4.78 -5.35 0.61
CA LEU A 510 -6.07 -5.83 0.11
C LEU A 510 -7.12 -4.72 -0.03
N SER A 511 -6.92 -3.57 0.62
CA SER A 511 -7.77 -2.39 0.51
C SER A 511 -7.33 -1.42 -0.59
N GLY A 512 -6.55 -1.91 -1.57
CA GLY A 512 -6.12 -1.14 -2.72
C GLY A 512 -4.96 -0.20 -2.48
N PHE A 513 -4.26 -0.34 -1.36
CA PHE A 513 -3.13 0.52 -0.99
C PHE A 513 -1.85 -0.32 -0.81
N PRO A 514 -1.13 -0.60 -1.91
CA PRO A 514 0.01 -1.52 -1.88
C PRO A 514 1.29 -0.91 -1.33
N ASN A 515 1.38 0.42 -1.17
CA ASN A 515 2.58 1.15 -0.75
C ASN A 515 2.53 1.50 0.75
N HIS A 516 2.42 0.51 1.63
CA HIS A 516 2.30 0.69 3.09
C HIS A 516 3.48 0.05 3.86
N GLY A 517 3.62 0.38 5.14
CA GLY A 517 4.62 -0.19 6.04
C GLY A 517 4.36 0.23 7.49
N CYS A 518 5.31 0.04 8.39
CA CYS A 518 5.24 0.53 9.78
C CYS A 518 6.55 1.21 10.18
N ASP A 519 6.57 1.81 11.38
CA ASP A 519 7.80 2.36 11.92
C ASP A 519 8.65 1.23 12.52
N ILE A 520 9.76 0.95 11.84
CA ILE A 520 10.64 -0.17 12.14
C ILE A 520 11.42 0.10 13.42
N GLY A 521 11.37 -0.85 14.35
CA GLY A 521 11.90 -0.70 15.71
C GLY A 521 10.89 -0.15 16.72
N GLY A 522 9.71 0.29 16.27
CA GLY A 522 8.69 0.89 17.14
C GLY A 522 8.82 2.41 17.24
N PHE A 523 7.68 3.10 17.19
CA PHE A 523 7.62 4.55 17.35
C PHE A 523 7.55 4.96 18.82
N HIS A 524 6.54 4.45 19.54
CA HIS A 524 6.25 4.84 20.92
C HIS A 524 6.66 3.76 21.93
N GLY A 525 7.44 4.13 22.94
CA GLY A 525 7.82 3.24 24.03
C GLY A 525 9.32 3.30 24.33
N PRO A 526 9.87 2.28 25.02
CA PRO A 526 11.32 2.21 25.25
C PRO A 526 12.08 1.98 23.93
N ALA A 527 13.40 2.16 23.96
CA ALA A 527 14.26 1.67 22.89
C ALA A 527 14.04 0.16 22.65
N PRO A 528 14.04 -0.32 21.40
CA PRO A 528 13.89 -1.74 21.13
C PRO A 528 15.12 -2.51 21.62
N GLU A 529 14.90 -3.61 22.34
CA GLU A 529 15.99 -4.54 22.70
C GLU A 529 16.76 -5.03 21.45
N PRO A 530 18.05 -5.42 21.57
CA PRO A 530 18.90 -5.75 20.42
C PRO A 530 18.31 -6.81 19.48
N GLU A 531 17.75 -7.90 20.03
CA GLU A 531 17.11 -8.95 19.23
C GLU A 531 15.85 -8.41 18.51
N LEU A 532 15.03 -7.62 19.20
CA LEU A 532 13.82 -7.05 18.63
C LEU A 532 14.16 -6.13 17.45
N LEU A 533 15.18 -5.26 17.58
CA LEU A 533 15.63 -4.40 16.49
C LEU A 533 16.06 -5.22 15.26
N VAL A 534 16.89 -6.26 15.46
CA VAL A 534 17.33 -7.13 14.36
C VAL A 534 16.13 -7.78 13.67
N ARG A 535 15.20 -8.39 14.43
CA ARG A 535 14.02 -9.04 13.83
C ARG A 535 13.09 -8.05 13.14
N TRP A 536 12.96 -6.85 13.67
CA TRP A 536 12.13 -5.82 13.03
C TRP A 536 12.74 -5.35 11.72
N VAL A 537 14.06 -5.17 11.63
CA VAL A 537 14.73 -4.84 10.37
C VAL A 537 14.61 -5.99 9.37
N GLN A 538 14.87 -7.23 9.79
CA GLN A 538 14.71 -8.43 8.94
C GLN A 538 13.29 -8.57 8.38
N HIS A 539 12.28 -8.14 9.13
CA HIS A 539 10.91 -8.06 8.65
C HIS A 539 10.67 -6.83 7.74
N GLY A 540 11.15 -5.67 8.16
CA GLY A 540 10.93 -4.37 7.53
C GLY A 540 11.50 -4.27 6.13
N ILE A 541 12.59 -4.99 5.83
CA ILE A 541 13.21 -4.96 4.50
C ILE A 541 12.31 -5.46 3.36
N PHE A 542 11.22 -6.15 3.68
CA PHE A 542 10.23 -6.61 2.70
C PHE A 542 9.04 -5.66 2.55
N GLN A 543 8.92 -4.64 3.41
CA GLN A 543 7.83 -3.69 3.36
C GLN A 543 8.06 -2.64 2.26
N PRO A 544 7.04 -2.25 1.48
CA PRO A 544 7.15 -1.17 0.50
C PRO A 544 7.75 0.11 1.08
N ARG A 545 7.29 0.54 2.26
CA ARG A 545 7.94 1.59 3.06
C ARG A 545 8.87 0.96 4.08
N PHE A 546 10.17 1.24 3.98
CA PHE A 546 11.16 0.82 4.97
C PHE A 546 11.78 2.03 5.66
N SER A 547 11.27 2.37 6.85
CA SER A 547 11.74 3.49 7.65
C SER A 547 11.92 3.09 9.10
N ILE A 548 13.10 3.34 9.64
CA ILE A 548 13.37 3.24 11.08
C ILE A 548 13.07 4.63 11.63
N HIS A 549 12.07 4.71 12.50
CA HIS A 549 11.56 5.96 13.06
C HIS A 549 11.13 5.74 14.50
N SER A 550 11.51 6.65 15.41
CA SER A 550 11.13 6.53 16.82
C SER A 550 11.02 7.86 17.57
N VAL A 551 10.29 7.78 18.70
CA VAL A 551 10.33 8.70 19.83
C VAL A 551 10.43 7.89 21.13
N ASN A 552 11.65 7.48 21.46
CA ASN A 552 11.87 6.62 22.63
C ASN A 552 11.61 7.41 23.93
N THR A 553 11.03 6.74 24.93
CA THR A 553 10.68 7.34 26.23
C THR A 553 11.88 7.67 27.12
N ASP A 554 13.07 7.22 26.75
CA ASP A 554 14.34 7.40 27.47
C ASP A 554 15.31 8.36 26.79
N ASN A 555 14.84 9.11 25.77
CA ASN A 555 15.62 10.04 24.93
C ASN A 555 16.72 9.37 24.08
N THR A 556 16.75 8.05 23.96
CA THR A 556 17.61 7.39 22.99
C THR A 556 17.08 7.55 21.57
N VAL A 557 17.93 7.31 20.58
CA VAL A 557 17.56 7.33 19.16
C VAL A 557 17.73 5.94 18.58
N THR A 558 16.70 5.42 17.92
CA THR A 558 16.78 4.13 17.26
C THR A 558 17.58 4.27 15.98
N GLU A 559 18.88 3.96 16.06
CA GLU A 559 19.78 3.91 14.91
C GLU A 559 20.06 2.45 14.50
N PRO A 560 20.32 2.18 13.22
CA PRO A 560 20.67 0.83 12.75
C PRO A 560 21.89 0.20 13.47
N TRP A 561 22.81 1.04 13.97
CA TRP A 561 24.05 0.64 14.65
C TRP A 561 24.02 0.85 16.17
N MET A 562 22.85 1.14 16.76
CA MET A 562 22.69 1.38 18.20
C MET A 562 23.33 0.29 19.08
N TYR A 563 23.35 -0.96 18.59
CA TYR A 563 23.96 -2.10 19.27
C TYR A 563 25.12 -2.68 18.44
N ARG A 564 26.35 -2.32 18.80
CA ARG A 564 27.59 -2.70 18.09
C ARG A 564 27.68 -4.19 17.73
N ASP A 565 27.32 -5.08 18.65
CA ASP A 565 27.42 -6.54 18.44
C ASP A 565 26.33 -7.09 17.51
N HIS A 566 25.36 -6.27 17.12
CA HIS A 566 24.21 -6.64 16.29
C HIS A 566 24.18 -5.89 14.94
N THR A 567 25.01 -4.86 14.78
CA THR A 567 25.08 -4.01 13.57
C THR A 567 25.24 -4.81 12.30
N SER A 568 26.03 -5.90 12.30
CA SER A 568 26.21 -6.74 11.10
C SER A 568 24.91 -7.39 10.64
N TYR A 569 24.06 -7.87 11.55
CA TYR A 569 22.78 -8.48 11.18
C TYR A 569 21.81 -7.45 10.59
N VAL A 570 21.79 -6.25 11.16
CA VAL A 570 21.00 -5.12 10.64
C VAL A 570 21.50 -4.71 9.25
N ARG A 571 22.83 -4.55 9.11
CA ARG A 571 23.50 -4.23 7.85
C ARG A 571 23.19 -5.25 6.75
N ASP A 572 23.36 -6.54 7.04
CA ASP A 572 23.16 -7.61 6.06
C ASP A 572 21.71 -7.67 5.58
N ALA A 573 20.74 -7.44 6.47
CA ALA A 573 19.34 -7.34 6.13
C ALA A 573 19.06 -6.12 5.21
N ILE A 574 19.57 -4.93 5.55
CA ILE A 574 19.42 -3.74 4.71
C ILE A 574 20.07 -3.97 3.34
N LYS A 575 21.28 -4.53 3.28
CA LYS A 575 21.95 -4.87 2.02
C LYS A 575 21.17 -5.90 1.19
N LEU A 576 20.48 -6.85 1.82
CA LEU A 576 19.57 -7.75 1.12
C LEU A 576 18.42 -6.99 0.44
N ARG A 577 17.84 -5.99 1.09
CA ARG A 577 16.82 -5.12 0.46
C ARG A 577 17.34 -4.46 -0.81
N TYR A 578 18.55 -3.90 -0.76
CA TYR A 578 19.18 -3.21 -1.88
C TYR A 578 19.47 -4.17 -3.03
N ARG A 579 19.90 -5.40 -2.73
CA ARG A 579 20.02 -6.45 -3.75
C ARG A 579 18.67 -6.87 -4.34
N LEU A 580 17.59 -6.85 -3.56
CA LEU A 580 16.23 -7.11 -4.03
C LEU A 580 15.59 -5.93 -4.77
N PHE A 581 16.28 -4.81 -4.95
CA PHE A 581 15.75 -3.62 -5.62
C PHE A 581 15.12 -3.91 -7.00
N PRO A 582 15.73 -4.68 -7.92
CA PRO A 582 15.11 -4.97 -9.22
C PRO A 582 13.75 -5.67 -9.10
N TYR A 583 13.62 -6.60 -8.15
CA TYR A 583 12.36 -7.27 -7.85
C TYR A 583 11.34 -6.31 -7.25
N LEU A 584 11.70 -5.58 -6.18
CA LEU A 584 10.81 -4.65 -5.49
C LEU A 584 10.32 -3.52 -6.42
N TYR A 585 11.21 -2.98 -7.25
CA TYR A 585 10.88 -1.92 -8.19
C TYR A 585 9.96 -2.39 -9.33
N SER A 586 10.14 -3.62 -9.79
CA SER A 586 9.20 -4.24 -10.73
C SER A 586 7.82 -4.48 -10.09
N LEU A 587 7.77 -4.78 -8.79
CA LEU A 587 6.52 -4.92 -8.06
C LEU A 587 5.80 -3.58 -7.84
N THR A 588 6.52 -2.46 -7.64
CA THR A 588 5.89 -1.13 -7.60
C THR A 588 5.33 -0.75 -8.97
N ALA A 589 6.04 -1.04 -10.07
CA ALA A 589 5.51 -0.85 -11.42
C ALA A 589 4.28 -1.73 -11.70
N ARG A 590 4.28 -3.00 -11.23
CA ARG A 590 3.11 -3.88 -11.26
C ARG A 590 1.94 -3.28 -10.48
N ALA A 591 2.19 -2.76 -9.28
CA ALA A 591 1.18 -2.12 -8.44
C ALA A 591 0.62 -0.85 -9.10
N ALA A 592 1.44 -0.03 -9.74
CA ALA A 592 0.99 1.16 -10.46
C ALA A 592 0.06 0.83 -11.64
N ARG A 593 0.27 -0.31 -12.31
CA ARG A 593 -0.61 -0.77 -13.41
C ARG A 593 -1.86 -1.51 -12.95
N THR A 594 -1.72 -2.33 -11.91
CA THR A 594 -2.71 -3.37 -11.56
C THR A 594 -3.27 -3.21 -10.16
N GLY A 595 -2.80 -2.26 -9.36
CA GLY A 595 -3.21 -2.04 -7.96
C GLY A 595 -3.02 -3.24 -7.04
N LEU A 596 -2.38 -4.32 -7.51
CA LEU A 596 -2.16 -5.51 -6.71
C LEU A 596 -1.19 -5.23 -5.57
N PRO A 597 -1.35 -5.91 -4.43
CA PRO A 597 -0.42 -5.79 -3.32
C PRO A 597 1.02 -6.16 -3.71
N ILE A 598 2.00 -5.50 -3.08
CA ILE A 598 3.41 -5.89 -3.14
C ILE A 598 3.66 -7.01 -2.12
N MET A 599 3.21 -6.80 -0.87
CA MET A 599 3.06 -7.84 0.15
C MET A 599 1.62 -8.37 0.07
N GLU A 600 1.47 -9.66 -0.20
CA GLU A 600 0.17 -10.28 -0.44
C GLU A 600 -0.10 -11.44 0.52
N PRO A 601 -1.27 -11.48 1.18
CA PRO A 601 -1.59 -12.57 2.08
C PRO A 601 -1.76 -13.89 1.33
N LEU A 602 -1.44 -15.01 2.00
CA LEU A 602 -1.52 -16.34 1.40
C LEU A 602 -2.95 -16.69 0.93
N VAL A 603 -3.98 -16.24 1.65
CA VAL A 603 -5.38 -16.45 1.26
C VAL A 603 -5.72 -15.84 -0.10
N SER A 604 -5.03 -14.77 -0.51
CA SER A 604 -5.19 -14.14 -1.83
C SER A 604 -4.34 -14.85 -2.89
N SER A 605 -3.09 -15.16 -2.58
CA SER A 605 -2.15 -15.81 -3.51
C SER A 605 -2.47 -17.28 -3.80
N PHE A 606 -3.13 -17.95 -2.85
CA PHE A 606 -3.49 -19.37 -2.88
C PHE A 606 -4.97 -19.54 -2.53
N GLN A 607 -5.83 -18.75 -3.20
CA GLN A 607 -7.27 -18.73 -2.96
C GLN A 607 -7.97 -20.08 -3.10
N HIS A 608 -7.36 -21.14 -3.64
CA HIS A 608 -7.99 -22.48 -3.69
C HIS A 608 -7.47 -23.45 -2.62
N ASP A 609 -6.48 -23.06 -1.81
CA ASP A 609 -6.02 -23.85 -0.67
C ASP A 609 -6.86 -23.52 0.58
N PRO A 610 -7.66 -24.46 1.12
CA PRO A 610 -8.41 -24.23 2.35
C PRO A 610 -7.51 -24.11 3.59
N ALA A 611 -6.26 -24.59 3.53
CA ALA A 611 -5.31 -24.49 4.62
C ALA A 611 -4.57 -23.14 4.66
N CYS A 612 -4.65 -22.32 3.61
CA CYS A 612 -4.19 -20.94 3.62
C CYS A 612 -5.26 -20.01 4.20
N ASP A 613 -5.53 -20.17 5.49
CA ASP A 613 -6.41 -19.31 6.29
C ASP A 613 -5.74 -17.98 6.73
N GLU A 614 -6.43 -17.22 7.57
CA GLU A 614 -6.03 -15.91 8.08
C GLU A 614 -5.00 -15.89 9.23
N ASN A 615 -4.54 -17.05 9.72
CA ASN A 615 -3.68 -17.12 10.91
C ASN A 615 -2.18 -17.05 10.59
N PHE A 616 -1.82 -16.97 9.30
CA PHE A 616 -0.43 -16.92 8.87
C PHE A 616 0.17 -15.52 9.01
N ALA A 617 1.38 -15.47 9.56
CA ALA A 617 2.23 -14.29 9.49
C ALA A 617 3.15 -14.31 8.26
N GLU A 618 3.14 -15.42 7.52
CA GLU A 618 3.74 -15.57 6.21
C GLU A 618 2.95 -14.81 5.15
N PHE A 619 3.66 -14.27 4.17
CA PHE A 619 3.07 -13.60 3.03
C PHE A 619 3.90 -13.87 1.78
N MET A 620 3.27 -13.73 0.62
CA MET A 620 3.99 -13.64 -0.64
C MET A 620 4.47 -12.20 -0.83
N LEU A 621 5.75 -12.03 -1.14
CA LEU A 621 6.28 -10.81 -1.71
C LEU A 621 6.26 -10.98 -3.22
N GLY A 622 5.36 -10.28 -3.91
CA GLY A 622 5.09 -10.54 -5.32
C GLY A 622 4.52 -11.94 -5.56
N ASP A 623 4.87 -12.57 -6.69
CA ASP A 623 4.41 -13.94 -7.03
C ASP A 623 5.45 -15.02 -6.74
N SER A 624 6.72 -14.63 -6.57
CA SER A 624 7.87 -15.56 -6.58
C SER A 624 8.40 -15.92 -5.19
N LEU A 625 8.22 -15.06 -4.18
CA LEU A 625 8.86 -15.21 -2.87
C LEU A 625 7.86 -15.35 -1.73
N LEU A 626 7.98 -16.41 -0.92
CA LEU A 626 7.27 -16.56 0.35
C LEU A 626 8.21 -16.15 1.49
N VAL A 627 7.79 -15.17 2.29
CA VAL A 627 8.54 -14.64 3.43
C VAL A 627 8.00 -15.23 4.73
N ALA A 628 8.86 -15.79 5.58
CA ALA A 628 8.47 -16.43 6.84
C ALA A 628 9.26 -15.88 8.04
N ASN A 629 8.95 -14.66 8.44
CA ASN A 629 9.68 -13.93 9.50
C ASN A 629 9.71 -14.64 10.85
N VAL A 630 10.78 -14.41 11.62
CA VAL A 630 10.91 -14.86 13.02
C VAL A 630 10.34 -13.79 13.96
N LEU A 631 9.24 -14.12 14.64
CA LEU A 631 8.40 -13.15 15.35
C LEU A 631 8.33 -13.43 16.86
N THR A 632 9.31 -14.13 17.42
CA THR A 632 9.32 -14.52 18.84
C THR A 632 10.74 -14.45 19.37
N ALA A 633 10.90 -13.83 20.54
CA ALA A 633 12.19 -13.68 21.20
C ALA A 633 12.83 -15.03 21.53
N GLY A 634 14.15 -15.14 21.33
CA GLY A 634 14.94 -16.33 21.62
C GLY A 634 14.59 -17.55 20.76
N ALA A 635 13.86 -17.38 19.64
CA ALA A 635 13.46 -18.50 18.80
C ALA A 635 14.69 -19.17 18.16
N SER A 636 14.80 -20.49 18.35
CA SER A 636 15.79 -21.35 17.69
C SER A 636 15.21 -22.19 16.55
N THR A 637 13.88 -22.25 16.46
CA THR A 637 13.16 -22.86 15.34
C THR A 637 12.00 -21.98 14.86
N ARG A 638 11.62 -22.15 13.59
CA ARG A 638 10.47 -21.48 12.96
C ARG A 638 9.65 -22.51 12.19
N ALA A 639 8.44 -22.79 12.66
CA ALA A 639 7.49 -23.63 11.95
C ALA A 639 6.80 -22.82 10.84
N VAL A 640 6.88 -23.23 9.58
CA VAL A 640 6.32 -22.53 8.42
C VAL A 640 5.34 -23.43 7.69
N ARG A 641 4.13 -22.94 7.40
CA ARG A 641 3.17 -23.66 6.55
C ARG A 641 3.42 -23.30 5.09
N LEU A 642 3.64 -24.31 4.26
CA LEU A 642 3.78 -24.13 2.82
C LEU A 642 2.44 -24.41 2.11
N PRO A 643 1.92 -23.47 1.31
CA PRO A 643 0.69 -23.66 0.53
C PRO A 643 0.68 -24.96 -0.28
N ALA A 644 -0.47 -25.62 -0.39
CA ALA A 644 -0.64 -26.85 -1.16
C ALA A 644 -0.63 -26.63 -2.68
N GLY A 645 -0.37 -27.71 -3.42
CA GLY A 645 -0.40 -27.71 -4.90
C GLY A 645 0.81 -27.06 -5.58
N GLU A 646 1.82 -26.67 -4.81
CA GLU A 646 3.00 -25.94 -5.29
C GLU A 646 4.27 -26.51 -4.66
N VAL A 647 5.41 -26.22 -5.25
CA VAL A 647 6.73 -26.57 -4.71
C VAL A 647 7.42 -25.30 -4.24
N PHE A 648 8.16 -25.39 -3.14
CA PHE A 648 8.94 -24.28 -2.61
C PHE A 648 10.39 -24.70 -2.41
N TYR A 649 11.31 -23.80 -2.73
CA TYR A 649 12.73 -23.96 -2.44
C TYR A 649 13.15 -22.98 -1.38
N ASP A 650 13.85 -23.44 -0.36
CA ASP A 650 14.55 -22.52 0.54
C ASP A 650 15.52 -21.64 -0.27
N ALA A 651 15.42 -20.33 -0.11
CA ALA A 651 16.12 -19.37 -0.95
C ALA A 651 17.64 -19.37 -0.72
N TRP A 652 18.13 -20.01 0.35
CA TRP A 652 19.53 -20.01 0.74
C TRP A 652 20.19 -21.37 0.44
N THR A 653 19.54 -22.44 0.88
CA THR A 653 20.03 -23.83 0.81
C THR A 653 19.54 -24.58 -0.42
N ARG A 654 18.57 -24.01 -1.15
CA ARG A 654 17.86 -24.65 -2.27
C ARG A 654 17.21 -25.98 -1.92
N LYS A 655 17.01 -26.27 -0.63
CA LYS A 655 16.27 -27.46 -0.22
C LYS A 655 14.85 -27.36 -0.76
N ARG A 656 14.43 -28.40 -1.48
CA ARG A 656 13.09 -28.54 -2.07
C ARG A 656 12.09 -29.00 -1.01
N TYR A 657 10.92 -28.39 -1.00
CA TYR A 657 9.80 -28.74 -0.15
C TYR A 657 8.53 -28.86 -1.00
N GLU A 658 7.79 -29.94 -0.79
CA GLU A 658 6.43 -30.05 -1.31
C GLU A 658 5.51 -29.10 -0.55
N GLY A 659 4.56 -28.48 -1.24
CA GLY A 659 3.48 -27.74 -0.62
C GLY A 659 2.55 -28.64 0.19
N GLY A 660 1.66 -28.04 0.99
CA GLY A 660 0.66 -28.80 1.73
C GLY A 660 1.15 -29.40 3.05
N GLN A 661 2.40 -29.10 3.44
CA GLN A 661 2.98 -29.46 4.74
C GLN A 661 3.33 -28.23 5.61
N SER A 662 3.60 -28.49 6.88
CA SER A 662 4.31 -27.57 7.78
C SER A 662 5.74 -28.05 7.95
N VAL A 663 6.71 -27.14 7.80
CA VAL A 663 8.14 -27.42 7.94
C VAL A 663 8.69 -26.72 9.17
N GLU A 664 9.58 -27.38 9.91
CA GLU A 664 10.28 -26.74 11.03
C GLU A 664 11.70 -26.40 10.59
N LEU A 665 12.02 -25.11 10.59
CA LEU A 665 13.33 -24.60 10.20
C LEU A 665 14.17 -24.28 11.45
N PRO A 666 15.43 -24.72 11.53
CA PRO A 666 16.35 -24.14 12.49
C PRO A 666 16.61 -22.68 12.13
N VAL A 667 16.58 -21.79 13.12
CA VAL A 667 16.87 -20.36 12.93
C VAL A 667 17.82 -19.87 14.01
N ASP A 668 18.68 -18.94 13.62
CA ASP A 668 19.52 -18.12 14.49
C ASP A 668 19.19 -16.63 14.27
N LEU A 669 19.95 -15.74 14.92
CA LEU A 669 19.72 -14.30 14.82
C LEU A 669 19.93 -13.75 13.39
N GLY A 670 20.80 -14.39 12.58
CA GLY A 670 21.04 -13.98 11.19
C GLY A 670 20.06 -14.58 10.18
N SER A 671 19.23 -15.53 10.60
CA SER A 671 18.31 -16.24 9.72
C SER A 671 17.15 -15.35 9.25
N ILE A 672 16.96 -15.29 7.92
CA ILE A 672 15.81 -14.65 7.25
C ILE A 672 15.11 -15.73 6.41
N PRO A 673 14.14 -16.49 6.96
CA PRO A 673 13.51 -17.58 6.22
C PRO A 673 12.73 -17.07 5.00
N LEU A 674 13.13 -17.54 3.82
CA LEU A 674 12.64 -17.09 2.53
C LEU A 674 12.56 -18.29 1.59
N PHE A 675 11.49 -18.39 0.80
CA PHE A 675 11.31 -19.48 -0.15
C PHE A 675 10.99 -18.96 -1.55
N VAL A 676 11.59 -19.57 -2.57
CA VAL A 676 11.25 -19.35 -3.98
C VAL A 676 10.18 -20.36 -4.38
N ARG A 677 9.02 -19.88 -4.82
CA ARG A 677 7.91 -20.71 -5.32
C ARG A 677 8.28 -21.34 -6.67
N GLY A 678 7.79 -22.54 -6.96
CA GLY A 678 7.87 -23.16 -8.29
C GLY A 678 7.25 -22.28 -9.38
N GLY A 679 7.99 -22.07 -10.47
CA GLY A 679 7.69 -21.08 -11.51
C GLY A 679 8.18 -19.66 -11.17
N GLY A 680 8.71 -19.45 -9.97
CA GLY A 680 9.23 -18.16 -9.53
C GLY A 680 10.49 -17.76 -10.28
N ILE A 681 10.53 -16.49 -10.67
CA ILE A 681 11.69 -15.78 -11.22
C ILE A 681 11.90 -14.56 -10.33
N VAL A 682 13.10 -14.42 -9.77
CA VAL A 682 13.46 -13.34 -8.85
C VAL A 682 14.70 -12.63 -9.37
N PRO A 683 14.55 -11.45 -9.98
CA PRO A 683 15.68 -10.60 -10.35
C PRO A 683 16.30 -9.95 -9.12
N VAL A 684 17.61 -10.10 -8.98
CA VAL A 684 18.40 -9.60 -7.84
C VAL A 684 19.65 -8.92 -8.41
N ALA A 685 20.03 -7.77 -7.86
CA ALA A 685 21.31 -7.17 -8.18
C ALA A 685 22.45 -8.11 -7.72
N GLY A 686 23.33 -8.47 -8.65
CA GLY A 686 24.52 -9.26 -8.42
C GLY A 686 25.65 -8.44 -7.81
N ASN A 687 25.69 -7.14 -8.11
CA ASN A 687 26.53 -6.16 -7.44
C ASN A 687 25.82 -5.60 -6.19
N GLN A 688 26.61 -5.15 -5.20
CA GLN A 688 26.06 -4.45 -4.05
C GLN A 688 25.72 -3.01 -4.44
N LEU A 689 24.54 -2.54 -4.02
CA LEU A 689 24.13 -1.14 -4.14
C LEU A 689 24.17 -0.52 -2.73
N ASP A 690 24.78 0.64 -2.60
CA ASP A 690 24.83 1.44 -1.37
C ASP A 690 23.99 2.72 -1.47
N SER A 691 23.58 3.10 -2.69
CA SER A 691 22.51 4.07 -2.95
C SER A 691 21.70 3.66 -4.18
N LEU A 692 20.37 3.63 -4.04
CA LEU A 692 19.50 3.36 -5.18
C LEU A 692 19.52 4.49 -6.21
N THR A 693 19.86 5.72 -5.81
CA THR A 693 19.90 6.85 -6.74
C THR A 693 21.20 6.99 -7.50
N ARG A 694 22.33 6.57 -6.92
CA ARG A 694 23.67 6.80 -7.47
C ARG A 694 24.31 5.56 -8.08
N ASP A 695 23.96 4.40 -7.56
CA ASP A 695 24.49 3.14 -8.07
C ASP A 695 23.55 2.57 -9.12
N GLU A 696 24.12 1.80 -10.02
CA GLU A 696 23.42 1.10 -11.09
C GLU A 696 23.53 -0.41 -10.89
N VAL A 697 22.52 -1.14 -11.37
CA VAL A 697 22.58 -2.60 -11.41
C VAL A 697 23.39 -2.99 -12.64
N THR A 698 24.67 -3.28 -12.45
CA THR A 698 25.59 -3.72 -13.52
C THR A 698 25.56 -5.23 -13.71
N ASP A 699 25.24 -5.96 -12.64
CA ASP A 699 25.12 -7.41 -12.64
C ASP A 699 23.70 -7.78 -12.26
N LEU A 700 22.98 -8.50 -13.12
CA LEU A 700 21.62 -8.95 -12.83
C LEU A 700 21.60 -10.47 -12.69
N ARG A 701 21.26 -10.94 -11.49
CA ARG A 701 21.04 -12.36 -11.20
C ARG A 701 19.56 -12.69 -11.29
N LEU A 702 19.20 -13.69 -12.08
CA LEU A 702 17.84 -14.23 -12.18
C LEU A 702 17.77 -15.57 -11.45
N VAL A 703 17.26 -15.57 -10.21
CA VAL A 703 17.02 -16.81 -9.47
C VAL A 703 15.72 -17.43 -9.96
N CYS A 704 15.79 -18.62 -10.53
CA CYS A 704 14.69 -19.29 -11.24
C CYS A 704 14.41 -20.66 -10.63
N ALA A 705 13.14 -20.97 -10.35
CA ALA A 705 12.68 -22.27 -9.84
C ALA A 705 11.84 -23.02 -10.90
N PRO A 706 12.46 -23.78 -11.83
CA PRO A 706 11.80 -24.36 -13.01
C PRO A 706 10.99 -25.64 -12.72
N GLU A 707 10.13 -25.63 -11.70
CA GLU A 707 9.19 -26.73 -11.40
C GLU A 707 7.92 -26.67 -12.26
N ARG A 708 7.57 -25.47 -12.72
CA ARG A 708 6.48 -25.20 -13.66
C ARG A 708 6.81 -23.94 -14.45
N ASP A 709 6.01 -23.67 -15.47
CA ASP A 709 6.15 -22.45 -16.26
C ASP A 709 6.02 -21.20 -15.36
N GLY A 710 6.83 -20.20 -15.69
CA GLY A 710 7.01 -18.99 -14.91
C GLY A 710 7.01 -17.76 -15.79
N HIS A 711 6.66 -16.62 -15.20
CA HIS A 711 6.69 -15.34 -15.88
C HIS A 711 7.02 -14.22 -14.88
N PHE A 712 7.90 -13.31 -15.29
CA PHE A 712 8.17 -12.07 -14.57
C PHE A 712 8.41 -10.93 -15.56
N LEU A 713 7.88 -9.76 -15.25
CA LEU A 713 8.11 -8.55 -16.03
C LEU A 713 9.06 -7.64 -15.25
N LEU A 714 10.35 -7.66 -15.61
CA LEU A 714 11.35 -6.77 -15.05
C LEU A 714 11.14 -5.37 -15.63
N TYR A 715 11.06 -4.37 -14.76
CA TYR A 715 10.86 -2.97 -15.13
C TYR A 715 12.06 -2.11 -14.71
N GLU A 716 12.52 -1.27 -15.63
CA GLU A 716 13.66 -0.36 -15.47
C GLU A 716 13.30 1.01 -16.06
N ASP A 717 13.69 2.09 -15.37
CA ASP A 717 13.69 3.46 -15.88
C ASP A 717 14.70 4.27 -15.05
N ASP A 718 14.74 5.59 -15.21
CA ASP A 718 15.67 6.45 -14.46
C ASP A 718 15.39 6.51 -12.93
N GLY A 719 14.20 6.05 -12.51
CA GLY A 719 13.68 6.02 -11.16
C GLY A 719 13.46 7.37 -10.49
N LEU A 720 13.57 8.49 -11.20
CA LEU A 720 13.59 9.83 -10.62
C LEU A 720 12.66 10.81 -11.32
N THR A 721 12.57 10.75 -12.65
CA THR A 721 11.80 11.72 -13.44
C THR A 721 10.57 11.12 -14.09
N ARG A 722 9.65 11.96 -14.54
CA ARG A 722 8.42 11.55 -15.21
C ARG A 722 8.63 11.11 -16.67
N GLU A 723 9.87 11.03 -17.16
CA GLU A 723 10.17 10.61 -18.54
C GLU A 723 9.64 9.20 -18.87
N HIS A 724 9.45 8.33 -17.86
CA HIS A 724 8.81 7.03 -18.05
C HIS A 724 7.36 7.13 -18.55
N GLU A 725 6.65 8.22 -18.25
CA GLU A 725 5.30 8.49 -18.75
C GLU A 725 5.31 8.75 -20.27
N ASP A 726 6.44 9.22 -20.81
CA ASP A 726 6.67 9.47 -22.24
C ASP A 726 7.33 8.28 -22.96
N GLY A 727 7.48 7.14 -22.29
CA GLY A 727 8.04 5.91 -22.86
C GLY A 727 9.52 5.65 -22.56
N ALA A 728 10.19 6.50 -21.76
CA ALA A 728 11.58 6.30 -21.34
C ALA A 728 11.70 5.26 -20.21
N PHE A 729 11.22 4.05 -20.50
CA PHE A 729 11.36 2.86 -19.65
C PHE A 729 11.86 1.70 -20.48
N ARG A 730 12.23 0.61 -19.80
CA ARG A 730 12.53 -0.69 -20.39
C ARG A 730 11.81 -1.76 -19.60
N GLU A 731 11.14 -2.62 -20.34
CA GLU A 731 10.53 -3.82 -19.80
C GLU A 731 11.16 -5.04 -20.44
N THR A 732 11.62 -5.95 -19.58
CA THR A 732 12.11 -7.26 -20.00
C THR A 732 11.11 -8.31 -19.53
N GLU A 733 10.33 -8.84 -20.46
CA GLU A 733 9.45 -9.97 -20.21
C GLU A 733 10.31 -11.24 -20.15
N ILE A 734 10.31 -11.91 -19.00
CA ILE A 734 11.07 -13.13 -18.74
C ILE A 734 10.06 -14.28 -18.65
N ARG A 735 10.06 -15.15 -19.65
CA ARG A 735 9.21 -16.36 -19.68
C ARG A 735 10.07 -17.58 -19.45
N MET A 736 9.70 -18.38 -18.44
CA MET A 736 10.32 -19.66 -18.14
C MET A 736 9.39 -20.79 -18.56
N THR A 737 9.84 -21.69 -19.42
CA THR A 737 9.18 -22.97 -19.71
C THR A 737 9.91 -24.09 -18.98
N ALA A 738 9.21 -24.81 -18.10
CA ALA A 738 9.79 -25.88 -17.29
C ALA A 738 9.82 -27.23 -18.03
N GLY A 739 10.58 -28.19 -17.47
CA GLY A 739 10.69 -29.56 -17.98
C GLY A 739 12.10 -30.13 -17.91
N ASP A 740 12.34 -31.20 -18.67
CA ASP A 740 13.67 -31.78 -18.87
C ASP A 740 14.59 -30.87 -19.70
N ARG A 741 13.98 -30.01 -20.52
CA ARG A 741 14.64 -28.88 -21.16
C ARG A 741 13.97 -27.61 -20.65
N VAL A 742 14.67 -26.87 -19.80
CA VAL A 742 14.20 -25.58 -19.31
C VAL A 742 14.58 -24.52 -20.32
N ARG A 743 13.63 -23.64 -20.66
CA ARG A 743 13.85 -22.49 -21.55
C ARG A 743 13.52 -21.20 -20.82
N LEU A 744 14.37 -20.18 -20.97
CA LEU A 744 14.13 -18.82 -20.52
C LEU A 744 14.19 -17.91 -21.75
N ASP A 745 13.09 -17.22 -22.05
CA ASP A 745 13.00 -16.23 -23.12
C ASP A 745 12.91 -14.84 -22.49
N LEU A 746 13.86 -13.96 -22.83
CA LEU A 746 13.89 -12.57 -22.43
C LEU A 746 13.56 -11.70 -23.65
N THR A 747 12.37 -11.11 -23.64
CA THR A 747 11.90 -10.19 -24.68
C THR A 747 11.84 -8.78 -24.14
N ARG A 748 12.48 -7.83 -24.84
CA ARG A 748 12.67 -6.45 -24.34
C ARG A 748 11.83 -5.45 -25.14
N ARG A 749 11.30 -4.44 -24.47
CA ARG A 749 10.63 -3.29 -25.09
C ARG A 749 10.89 -1.99 -24.34
N GLY A 750 10.75 -0.87 -25.04
CA GLY A 750 11.00 0.47 -24.50
C GLY A 750 12.43 0.97 -24.80
N ASP A 751 12.63 2.28 -24.67
CA ASP A 751 13.83 2.97 -25.17
C ASP A 751 14.85 3.30 -24.06
N TYR A 752 14.58 2.91 -22.80
CA TYR A 752 15.53 3.09 -21.71
C TYR A 752 16.72 2.14 -21.84
N ARG A 753 17.93 2.71 -21.74
CA ARG A 753 19.17 1.95 -21.78
C ARG A 753 19.48 1.40 -20.38
N SER A 754 19.36 0.08 -20.22
CA SER A 754 19.80 -0.60 -19.01
C SER A 754 21.31 -0.47 -18.81
N ALA A 755 21.72 -0.35 -17.55
CA ALA A 755 23.11 -0.38 -17.11
C ALA A 755 23.63 -1.81 -16.86
N VAL A 756 22.77 -2.82 -16.99
CA VAL A 756 23.16 -4.22 -16.82
C VAL A 756 24.19 -4.59 -17.90
N GLU A 757 25.36 -5.03 -17.46
CA GLU A 757 26.45 -5.50 -18.30
C GLU A 757 26.54 -7.02 -18.29
N THR A 758 26.19 -7.67 -17.17
CA THR A 758 26.27 -9.13 -16.98
C THR A 758 24.94 -9.71 -16.52
N LEU A 759 24.50 -10.77 -17.19
CA LEU A 759 23.40 -11.62 -16.76
C LEU A 759 23.93 -12.90 -16.13
N LEU A 760 23.42 -13.22 -14.94
CA LEU A 760 23.66 -14.48 -14.25
C LEU A 760 22.33 -15.21 -14.03
N PHE A 761 22.08 -16.27 -14.80
CA PHE A 761 20.95 -17.14 -14.53
C PHE A 761 21.33 -18.15 -13.45
N ASP A 762 20.52 -18.20 -12.39
CA ASP A 762 20.65 -19.13 -11.28
C ASP A 762 19.44 -20.06 -11.28
N LEU A 763 19.55 -21.19 -11.99
CA LEU A 763 18.46 -22.16 -12.10
C LEU A 763 18.57 -23.20 -11.00
N ILE A 764 17.58 -23.21 -10.10
CA ILE A 764 17.50 -24.14 -8.98
C ILE A 764 17.20 -25.55 -9.51
N ARG A 765 18.15 -26.48 -9.34
CA ARG A 765 17.96 -27.89 -9.72
C ARG A 765 18.83 -28.82 -8.85
N PRO A 766 18.48 -29.01 -7.57
CA PRO A 766 19.31 -29.78 -6.65
C PRO A 766 19.48 -31.24 -7.11
N GLY A 767 20.71 -31.71 -7.13
CA GLY A 767 21.06 -33.09 -7.48
C GLY A 767 21.11 -33.41 -8.97
N GLN A 768 20.89 -32.43 -9.87
CA GLN A 768 20.84 -32.67 -11.31
C GLN A 768 21.69 -31.64 -12.07
N CYS A 769 22.84 -32.09 -12.58
CA CYS A 769 23.70 -31.27 -13.46
C CYS A 769 23.15 -31.30 -14.90
N PRO A 770 23.12 -30.15 -15.62
CA PRO A 770 22.79 -30.12 -17.04
C PRO A 770 23.76 -30.92 -17.90
N ARG A 771 23.26 -31.39 -19.04
CA ARG A 771 24.08 -31.94 -20.12
C ARG A 771 24.72 -30.85 -20.96
N TRP A 772 23.97 -29.79 -21.24
CA TRP A 772 24.40 -28.65 -22.03
C TRP A 772 23.53 -27.45 -21.74
N VAL A 773 24.08 -26.28 -22.04
CA VAL A 773 23.39 -24.98 -22.03
C VAL A 773 23.62 -24.33 -23.38
N THR A 774 22.59 -23.69 -23.92
CA THR A 774 22.69 -22.82 -25.10
C THR A 774 22.24 -21.40 -24.78
N LEU A 775 22.90 -20.43 -25.41
CA LEU A 775 22.47 -19.04 -25.52
C LEU A 775 22.19 -18.77 -27.00
N ASP A 776 20.97 -18.35 -27.34
CA ASP A 776 20.48 -18.14 -28.71
C ASP A 776 20.73 -19.33 -29.66
N GLY A 777 20.62 -20.54 -29.10
CA GLY A 777 20.82 -21.81 -29.82
C GLY A 777 22.28 -22.27 -29.89
N GLU A 778 23.24 -21.44 -29.54
CA GLU A 778 24.68 -21.77 -29.54
C GLU A 778 25.10 -22.37 -28.20
N ARG A 779 25.84 -23.49 -28.23
CA ARG A 779 26.30 -24.15 -27.00
C ARG A 779 27.40 -23.35 -26.33
N VAL A 780 27.28 -23.17 -25.02
CA VAL A 780 28.28 -22.47 -24.20
C VAL A 780 29.12 -23.44 -23.35
N PRO A 781 30.39 -23.11 -23.06
CA PRO A 781 31.29 -24.00 -22.37
C PRO A 781 30.85 -24.28 -20.93
N GLN A 782 31.01 -25.54 -20.53
CA GLN A 782 30.92 -25.95 -19.12
C GLN A 782 32.26 -25.73 -18.44
N PHE A 783 32.23 -25.16 -17.24
CA PHE A 783 33.38 -25.07 -16.36
C PHE A 783 33.21 -26.00 -15.16
N LEU A 784 34.15 -26.93 -14.98
CA LEU A 784 34.14 -27.85 -13.82
C LEU A 784 34.65 -27.18 -12.54
N HIS A 785 35.51 -26.17 -12.68
CA HIS A 785 36.09 -25.43 -11.56
C HIS A 785 35.45 -24.04 -11.45
N ARG A 786 34.94 -23.71 -10.26
CA ARG A 786 34.26 -22.43 -10.00
C ARG A 786 35.10 -21.20 -10.32
N GLY A 787 36.39 -21.20 -9.96
CA GLY A 787 37.27 -20.07 -10.29
C GLY A 787 37.44 -19.82 -11.80
N HIS A 788 37.40 -20.86 -12.63
CA HIS A 788 37.43 -20.70 -14.09
C HIS A 788 36.11 -20.14 -14.63
N PHE A 789 34.97 -20.56 -14.05
CA PHE A 789 33.67 -19.99 -14.37
C PHE A 789 33.59 -18.51 -13.98
N GLU A 790 34.04 -18.15 -12.79
CA GLU A 790 34.06 -16.78 -12.28
C GLU A 790 34.94 -15.88 -13.17
N ALA A 791 36.07 -16.39 -13.68
CA ALA A 791 36.94 -15.66 -14.60
C ALA A 791 36.45 -15.61 -16.07
N ALA A 792 35.57 -16.52 -16.49
CA ALA A 792 35.06 -16.55 -17.86
C ALA A 792 34.03 -15.44 -18.11
N GLU A 793 33.90 -14.96 -19.35
CA GLU A 793 32.86 -13.99 -19.71
C GLU A 793 31.51 -14.70 -20.01
N VAL A 794 31.57 -15.83 -20.71
CA VAL A 794 30.42 -16.66 -21.09
C VAL A 794 30.65 -18.11 -20.68
N GLY A 795 29.62 -18.74 -20.12
CA GLY A 795 29.60 -20.18 -19.87
C GLY A 795 28.71 -20.57 -18.70
N TRP A 796 28.84 -21.81 -18.24
CA TRP A 796 28.04 -22.30 -17.14
C TRP A 796 28.80 -23.23 -16.19
N HIS A 797 28.34 -23.26 -14.94
CA HIS A 797 28.85 -24.11 -13.87
C HIS A 797 27.68 -24.65 -13.07
N TYR A 798 27.70 -25.94 -12.74
CA TYR A 798 26.77 -26.49 -11.77
C TYR A 798 27.44 -26.47 -10.40
N ASP A 799 26.88 -25.70 -9.47
CA ASP A 799 27.34 -25.65 -8.08
C ASP A 799 26.56 -26.70 -7.26
N PRO A 800 27.17 -27.85 -6.92
CA PRO A 800 26.47 -28.89 -6.16
C PRO A 800 26.22 -28.50 -4.70
N GLY A 801 26.98 -27.56 -4.14
CA GLY A 801 26.80 -27.07 -2.78
C GLY A 801 25.61 -26.12 -2.67
N LEU A 802 25.42 -25.28 -3.69
CA LEU A 802 24.22 -24.47 -3.84
C LEU A 802 23.03 -25.30 -4.36
N GLY A 803 23.26 -26.33 -5.18
CA GLY A 803 22.21 -27.10 -5.85
C GLY A 803 21.58 -26.35 -7.02
N SER A 804 22.37 -25.57 -7.76
CA SER A 804 21.88 -24.73 -8.87
C SER A 804 22.85 -24.67 -10.04
N VAL A 805 22.31 -24.41 -11.23
CA VAL A 805 23.06 -24.13 -12.45
C VAL A 805 23.26 -22.64 -12.57
N LEU A 806 24.51 -22.22 -12.62
CA LEU A 806 24.91 -20.83 -12.84
C LEU A 806 25.30 -20.66 -14.31
N ILE A 807 24.65 -19.75 -15.02
CA ILE A 807 24.93 -19.44 -16.43
C ILE A 807 25.23 -17.96 -16.52
N LYS A 808 26.41 -17.62 -17.02
CA LYS A 808 26.88 -16.25 -17.14
C LYS A 808 27.04 -15.85 -18.59
N THR A 809 26.63 -14.63 -18.91
CA THR A 809 26.79 -13.99 -20.22
C THR A 809 26.76 -12.48 -20.10
N PRO A 810 27.44 -11.71 -20.97
CA PRO A 810 27.17 -10.29 -21.12
C PRO A 810 25.71 -10.02 -21.52
N ASP A 811 25.13 -8.90 -21.09
CA ASP A 811 23.89 -8.36 -21.66
C ASP A 811 24.23 -7.53 -22.89
N HIS A 812 23.83 -8.01 -24.07
CA HIS A 812 23.96 -7.25 -25.32
C HIS A 812 22.79 -6.29 -25.58
N GLY A 813 21.82 -6.23 -24.66
CA GLY A 813 20.68 -5.31 -24.71
C GLY A 813 19.55 -5.73 -25.65
N GLY A 814 19.77 -6.72 -26.51
CA GLY A 814 18.73 -7.35 -27.34
C GLY A 814 18.10 -8.57 -26.66
N ASP A 815 17.06 -9.14 -27.28
CA ASP A 815 16.40 -10.37 -26.83
C ASP A 815 17.40 -11.52 -26.63
N LEU A 816 17.09 -12.43 -25.69
CA LEU A 816 17.96 -13.56 -25.35
C LEU A 816 17.13 -14.80 -25.06
N ALA A 817 17.49 -15.92 -25.68
CA ALA A 817 16.94 -17.24 -25.37
C ALA A 817 18.00 -18.13 -24.71
N VAL A 818 17.72 -18.59 -23.49
CA VAL A 818 18.55 -19.56 -22.76
C VAL A 818 17.84 -20.90 -22.75
N ALA A 819 18.54 -21.98 -23.11
CA ALA A 819 18.02 -23.34 -22.94
C ALA A 819 19.00 -24.22 -22.17
N VAL A 820 18.47 -24.98 -21.22
CA VAL A 820 19.22 -25.84 -20.30
C VAL A 820 18.64 -27.24 -20.37
N SER A 821 19.45 -28.22 -20.76
CA SER A 821 19.01 -29.61 -20.88
C SER A 821 19.45 -30.43 -19.68
N PHE A 822 18.48 -30.95 -18.93
CA PHE A 822 18.65 -31.89 -17.82
C PHE A 822 18.35 -33.35 -18.22
N GLU A 823 18.09 -33.59 -19.51
CA GLU A 823 17.92 -34.95 -20.07
C GLU A 823 19.05 -35.89 -19.63
N SER A 824 18.66 -37.07 -19.13
CA SER A 824 19.59 -38.08 -18.68
C SER A 824 20.42 -38.63 -19.84
N VAL A 825 21.70 -38.86 -19.56
CA VAL A 825 22.59 -39.61 -20.44
C VAL A 825 23.01 -40.84 -19.67
N ASP A 826 22.68 -42.00 -20.21
CA ASP A 826 23.29 -43.22 -19.77
C ASP A 826 24.76 -43.22 -20.22
N MET A 827 25.66 -42.91 -19.29
CA MET A 827 27.10 -42.89 -19.53
C MET A 827 27.72 -44.29 -19.58
N LEU A 828 26.97 -45.34 -19.20
CA LEU A 828 27.44 -46.72 -19.14
C LEU A 828 26.94 -47.58 -20.32
N GLY A 829 25.93 -47.13 -21.06
CA GLY A 829 25.35 -47.89 -22.17
C GLY A 829 24.46 -49.06 -21.71
N LEU A 830 23.81 -48.96 -20.55
CA LEU A 830 22.96 -49.95 -19.88
C LEU A 830 21.47 -49.77 -20.12
#